data_AF-A0A8T0U674-F1
#
_entry.id   AF-A0A8T0U674-F1
#
_cell.length_a   1.000
_cell.length_b   1.000
_cell.length_c   1.000
_cell.angle_alpha   90.00
_cell.angle_beta   90.00
_cell.angle_gamma   90.00
#
_symmetry.space_group_name_H-M   'P 1'
#
loop_
_entity.id
_entity.type
_entity.pdbx_description
1 polymer ?
#
loop_
_entity_poly.entity_id
_entity_poly.type
_entity_poly.pdbx_seq_one_letter_code
_entity_poly.pdbx_strand_id
1 'polypeptide(L)'
;MGSVGVEEDAKAVVELFLQRCAPSGDAAYVELRALLARLHDPATRRQERVFLAALRRRQQSSSSDGGQDFFRRFGFRIQELLLHDNDVAASAFRSAASSPGFQQRRKLTMMEIPSIFIPEDWSFTFYEGLNRHPDSIFRDKTVAELGCGNGWISIALAEKWSPLKVYGLDINPRAVKIAWINLYLNALDDDGLPIYDSEGKTLLDRVEFYESDLLSYCRDNKIELDRIVGCIPQILNPNPEAMSKIITENSSEEFLYSLSNYCALQGFVEDQFGLGLIARAVEEGIAVIKPSGIMVFNMGGRPGQGVCERLFERRGFHITKLWQTKIMQAADTDISALVEIEKNSRHRFEFFMDLVGDQPICARTAWAYMKSGGRISHALSVYSCQLRQPNQVKKIFEFLKDGFHEVSSSLDLSFDDDSVADEKIPFLAYLASFLKENKSNPCEPPAGCLNFRKLVAGFMKSYHHIPLTPDNVVVFPSRAVAIENALQLFSPALAIVDEHLTRHLPKQWLTSLAIEGRAESNHAEGTVTVIEAPRQSDLLIELIRKLKPQVVVTGMAQFEAITSAAFENLLNATKDVGSRLFLDISEHLELSSLPSSNGVLKYLAGKTLPSHAAILCGLVKNQVYSDLEVAFAISEDAAVYKALSQTIELLEGHTSLISQHYYGCLFHELLAFQIADRHPQQERQPAEVIPQQMIGFSDPAMSILKAAEFFVPDSNESSVIHMDLDRSFLPVPSAVNASVFESFVRQNITDSETDVHSSIQQLVKDSYGLSVDGCSEIIYGNTSLALFNKLVLCCMQEQGTLLFPLGTNGNYISAAKFMNASTLTIPTTFSSGFKIEPKVLSDTLKNVSRPWVYISGPTINPTGFLYSDSDIKVLLSVCAEYGARVVIDTSASGLEYQTDGWSRWNLEGCLSSLKSSKPSFSVVLLGELSFQLIASGHDFGFVVLSDSSLADTFHSFPSLSRPHSTLKYTFKKLLGLKNQKDQHFSDLMVEQQEELKSRSNHLIMTLQGCGWDVASGCGGISMLAKPTAYIGKYFKADGFEGKLDASNIREAILRATELCINSSSWTGIPDYCRFSFALESSEFERAMGCITRFKELVLGGDAQAQMNGN
;
A
#
# COMPACT_ATOMS: atom_id res chain seq x y z
N MET A 1 -72.54 40.58 15.24
CA MET A 1 -72.21 41.11 13.91
C MET A 1 -70.71 41.39 13.87
N GLY A 2 -69.90 40.47 13.35
CA GLY A 2 -68.44 40.64 13.41
C GLY A 2 -67.57 39.66 12.61
N SER A 3 -68.14 38.76 11.79
CA SER A 3 -67.36 37.76 11.04
C SER A 3 -67.33 37.98 9.52
N VAL A 4 -68.09 38.94 8.97
CA VAL A 4 -68.19 39.12 7.50
C VAL A 4 -67.10 40.04 6.95
N GLY A 5 -66.62 41.02 7.74
CA GLY A 5 -65.61 41.98 7.27
C GLY A 5 -64.17 41.43 7.16
N VAL A 6 -63.84 40.36 7.89
CA VAL A 6 -62.48 39.77 7.91
C VAL A 6 -62.25 38.83 6.71
N GLU A 7 -63.30 38.19 6.19
CA GLU A 7 -63.19 37.31 5.01
C GLU A 7 -63.09 38.08 3.68
N GLU A 8 -63.74 39.25 3.55
CA GLU A 8 -63.62 40.09 2.35
C GLU A 8 -62.22 40.71 2.20
N ASP A 9 -61.62 41.19 3.29
CA ASP A 9 -60.25 41.74 3.29
C ASP A 9 -59.20 40.66 2.96
N ALA A 10 -59.33 39.46 3.51
CA ALA A 10 -58.43 38.35 3.21
C ALA A 10 -58.50 37.93 1.73
N LYS A 11 -59.69 37.96 1.12
CA LYS A 11 -59.90 37.63 -0.29
C LYS A 11 -59.28 38.68 -1.22
N ALA A 12 -59.39 39.97 -0.88
CA ALA A 12 -58.77 41.05 -1.65
C ALA A 12 -57.24 40.97 -1.65
N VAL A 13 -56.63 40.65 -0.50
CA VAL A 13 -55.17 40.49 -0.37
C VAL A 13 -54.67 39.29 -1.18
N VAL A 14 -55.39 38.17 -1.20
CA VAL A 14 -55.07 36.98 -2.02
C VAL A 14 -55.14 37.30 -3.52
N GLU A 15 -56.17 38.02 -3.99
CA GLU A 15 -56.28 38.40 -5.40
C GLU A 15 -55.17 39.37 -5.84
N LEU A 16 -54.79 40.33 -4.99
CA LEU A 16 -53.65 41.23 -5.26
C LEU A 16 -52.32 40.45 -5.37
N PHE A 17 -52.12 39.45 -4.52
CA PHE A 17 -50.95 38.57 -4.61
C PHE A 17 -50.94 37.77 -5.92
N LEU A 18 -52.07 37.17 -6.30
CA LEU A 18 -52.20 36.41 -7.55
C LEU A 18 -51.99 37.29 -8.79
N GLN A 19 -52.45 38.55 -8.78
CA GLN A 19 -52.18 39.51 -9.84
C GLN A 19 -50.69 39.80 -10.02
N ARG A 20 -49.92 39.86 -8.93
CA ARG A 20 -48.46 40.06 -8.99
C ARG A 20 -47.70 38.81 -9.44
N CYS A 21 -48.27 37.61 -9.22
CA CYS A 21 -47.69 36.34 -9.69
C CYS A 21 -47.98 36.05 -11.17
N ALA A 22 -49.11 36.51 -11.71
CA ALA A 22 -49.55 36.21 -13.08
C ALA A 22 -48.59 36.58 -14.24
N PRO A 23 -47.69 37.59 -14.15
CA PRO A 23 -46.85 37.97 -15.28
C PRO A 23 -45.86 36.89 -15.76
N SER A 24 -45.28 36.11 -14.85
CA SER A 24 -44.33 35.03 -15.15
C SER A 24 -44.04 34.17 -13.92
N GLY A 25 -43.46 32.97 -14.10
CA GLY A 25 -43.01 32.14 -12.99
C GLY A 25 -41.92 32.83 -12.14
N ASP A 26 -41.05 33.65 -12.75
CA ASP A 26 -40.10 34.50 -12.03
C ASP A 26 -40.79 35.55 -11.14
N ALA A 27 -41.85 36.20 -11.64
CA ALA A 27 -42.63 37.16 -10.85
C ALA A 27 -43.31 36.47 -9.66
N ALA A 28 -43.86 35.28 -9.88
CA ALA A 28 -44.41 34.45 -8.81
C ALA A 28 -43.36 34.06 -7.77
N TYR A 29 -42.17 33.64 -8.21
CA TYR A 29 -41.07 33.30 -7.30
C TYR A 29 -40.61 34.50 -6.46
N VAL A 30 -40.55 35.72 -7.02
CA VAL A 30 -40.20 36.93 -6.26
C VAL A 30 -41.19 37.19 -5.12
N GLU A 31 -42.49 37.03 -5.39
CA GLU A 31 -43.54 37.17 -4.37
C GLU A 31 -43.45 36.07 -3.31
N LEU A 32 -43.18 34.82 -3.71
CA LEU A 32 -42.97 33.69 -2.80
C LEU A 32 -41.73 33.87 -1.92
N ARG A 33 -40.64 34.41 -2.46
CA ARG A 33 -39.42 34.76 -1.70
C ARG A 33 -39.72 35.84 -0.65
N ALA A 34 -40.49 36.87 -1.02
CA ALA A 34 -40.90 37.91 -0.09
C ALA A 34 -41.83 37.35 1.02
N LEU A 35 -42.72 36.43 0.66
CA LEU A 35 -43.57 35.71 1.61
C LEU A 35 -42.74 34.84 2.58
N LEU A 36 -41.74 34.12 2.09
CA LEU A 36 -40.84 33.33 2.93
C LEU A 36 -40.10 34.20 3.96
N ALA A 37 -39.62 35.38 3.57
CA ALA A 37 -38.96 36.30 4.50
C ALA A 37 -39.86 36.69 5.68
N ARG A 38 -41.17 36.86 5.43
CA ARG A 38 -42.18 37.12 6.47
C ARG A 38 -42.56 35.87 7.27
N LEU A 39 -42.51 34.68 6.68
CA LEU A 39 -42.66 33.42 7.42
C LEU A 39 -41.50 33.17 8.39
N HIS A 40 -40.28 33.54 8.01
CA HIS A 40 -39.11 33.42 8.88
C HIS A 40 -39.20 34.33 10.11
N ASP A 41 -39.71 35.56 9.96
CA ASP A 41 -39.92 36.49 11.07
C ASP A 41 -41.03 36.00 12.02
N PRO A 42 -40.71 35.67 13.30
CA PRO A 42 -41.70 35.24 14.28
C PRO A 42 -42.86 36.22 14.49
N ALA A 43 -42.65 37.53 14.27
CA ALA A 43 -43.68 38.55 14.46
C ALA A 43 -44.78 38.49 13.38
N THR A 44 -44.45 38.04 12.18
CA THR A 44 -45.35 38.02 11.02
C THR A 44 -45.77 36.61 10.58
N ARG A 45 -45.02 35.58 10.99
CA ARG A 45 -45.23 34.16 10.64
C ARG A 45 -46.67 33.66 10.75
N ARG A 46 -47.35 33.94 11.87
CA ARG A 46 -48.72 33.46 12.10
C ARG A 46 -49.68 34.02 11.06
N GLN A 47 -49.60 35.32 10.79
CA GLN A 47 -50.46 35.99 9.82
C GLN A 47 -50.21 35.48 8.40
N GLU A 48 -48.95 35.25 8.03
CA GLU A 48 -48.58 34.71 6.72
C GLU A 48 -49.03 33.25 6.53
N ARG A 49 -49.02 32.43 7.58
CA ARG A 49 -49.56 31.06 7.50
C ARG A 49 -51.08 31.04 7.31
N VAL A 50 -51.80 31.96 7.95
CA VAL A 50 -53.25 32.16 7.72
C VAL A 50 -53.50 32.61 6.28
N PHE A 51 -52.65 33.50 5.75
CA PHE A 51 -52.70 33.89 4.35
C PHE A 51 -52.48 32.69 3.39
N LEU A 52 -51.49 31.84 3.65
CA LEU A 52 -51.27 30.61 2.88
C LEU A 52 -52.49 29.65 2.91
N ALA A 53 -53.20 29.56 4.04
CA ALA A 53 -54.44 28.78 4.14
C ALA A 53 -55.56 29.37 3.28
N ALA A 54 -55.68 30.71 3.23
CA ALA A 54 -56.63 31.40 2.36
C ALA A 54 -56.28 31.21 0.87
N LEU A 55 -55.00 31.29 0.52
CA LEU A 55 -54.48 31.05 -0.83
C LEU A 55 -54.81 29.62 -1.32
N ARG A 56 -54.58 28.60 -0.48
CA ARG A 56 -54.94 27.20 -0.78
C ARG A 56 -56.43 27.02 -1.02
N ARG A 57 -57.29 27.58 -0.16
CA ARG A 57 -58.76 27.54 -0.34
C ARG A 57 -59.20 28.22 -1.63
N ARG A 58 -58.58 29.35 -1.98
CA ARG A 58 -58.84 30.06 -3.24
C ARG A 58 -58.49 29.22 -4.47
N GLN A 59 -57.38 28.50 -4.45
CA GLN A 59 -57.04 27.56 -5.51
C GLN A 59 -58.09 26.45 -5.63
N GLN A 60 -58.46 25.80 -4.53
CA GLN A 60 -59.44 24.70 -4.49
C GLN A 60 -60.86 25.12 -4.95
N SER A 61 -61.22 26.40 -4.79
CA SER A 61 -62.49 26.95 -5.26
C SER A 61 -62.56 27.19 -6.78
N SER A 62 -61.45 27.04 -7.49
CA SER A 62 -61.37 27.14 -8.97
C SER A 62 -61.68 25.75 -9.57
N SER A 63 -62.59 25.67 -10.56
CA SER A 63 -63.26 24.47 -11.14
C SER A 63 -62.45 23.17 -11.28
N SER A 64 -63.14 22.02 -11.45
CA SER A 64 -62.67 20.62 -11.41
C SER A 64 -61.44 20.18 -12.22
N ASP A 65 -60.82 21.06 -13.02
CA ASP A 65 -59.52 20.86 -13.71
C ASP A 65 -58.38 21.70 -13.04
N GLY A 66 -58.68 22.29 -11.89
CA GLY A 66 -58.11 23.54 -11.34
C GLY A 66 -56.68 23.50 -10.81
N GLY A 67 -55.96 22.39 -10.96
CA GLY A 67 -54.54 22.31 -10.59
C GLY A 67 -53.60 22.77 -11.71
N GLN A 68 -53.85 22.35 -12.96
CA GLN A 68 -52.95 22.65 -14.09
C GLN A 68 -53.14 24.05 -14.66
N ASP A 69 -54.38 24.53 -14.77
CA ASP A 69 -54.67 25.88 -15.27
C ASP A 69 -54.16 26.96 -14.29
N PHE A 70 -54.31 26.70 -12.97
CA PHE A 70 -53.76 27.57 -11.93
C PHE A 70 -52.23 27.62 -11.97
N PHE A 71 -51.58 26.45 -12.12
CA PHE A 71 -50.13 26.34 -12.23
C PHE A 71 -49.58 27.09 -13.45
N ARG A 72 -50.21 26.93 -14.63
CA ARG A 72 -49.84 27.65 -15.85
C ARG A 72 -50.05 29.16 -15.74
N ARG A 73 -51.12 29.59 -15.08
CA ARG A 73 -51.50 31.00 -14.99
C ARG A 73 -50.70 31.80 -13.98
N PHE A 74 -50.34 31.18 -12.84
CA PHE A 74 -49.72 31.89 -11.72
C PHE A 74 -48.31 31.41 -11.39
N GLY A 75 -47.78 30.40 -12.08
CA GLY A 75 -46.41 29.92 -11.89
C GLY A 75 -46.17 29.15 -10.58
N PHE A 76 -47.23 28.76 -9.87
CA PHE A 76 -47.15 27.87 -8.71
C PHE A 76 -48.50 27.17 -8.46
N ARG A 77 -48.48 26.09 -7.67
CA ARG A 77 -49.69 25.43 -7.15
C ARG A 77 -49.44 24.86 -5.76
N ILE A 78 -50.50 24.69 -4.98
CA ILE A 78 -50.49 24.01 -3.68
C ILE A 78 -51.30 22.71 -3.80
N GLN A 79 -50.68 21.57 -3.59
CA GLN A 79 -51.29 20.25 -3.72
C GLN A 79 -51.19 19.46 -2.41
N GLU A 80 -52.14 18.55 -2.19
CA GLU A 80 -52.04 17.54 -1.13
C GLU A 80 -51.36 16.28 -1.69
N LEU A 81 -50.24 15.90 -1.08
CA LEU A 81 -49.51 14.67 -1.38
C LEU A 81 -49.92 13.59 -0.39
N LEU A 82 -50.42 12.44 -0.87
CA LEU A 82 -50.78 11.29 -0.04
C LEU A 82 -49.55 10.42 0.23
N LEU A 83 -49.31 10.06 1.50
CA LEU A 83 -48.17 9.22 1.90
C LEU A 83 -48.49 7.72 1.95
N HIS A 84 -49.79 7.36 2.02
CA HIS A 84 -50.27 5.97 2.07
C HIS A 84 -51.60 5.81 1.33
N ASP A 85 -51.63 4.92 0.34
CA ASP A 85 -52.86 4.36 -0.23
C ASP A 85 -53.21 3.08 0.52
N ASN A 86 -54.09 3.14 1.53
CA ASN A 86 -54.91 1.99 1.95
C ASN A 86 -55.89 2.39 3.07
N ASP A 87 -57.09 2.82 2.69
CA ASP A 87 -58.25 2.83 3.59
C ASP A 87 -58.80 1.41 3.87
N VAL A 88 -58.24 0.35 3.27
CA VAL A 88 -58.80 -1.00 3.34
C VAL A 88 -58.13 -1.91 4.39
N ALA A 89 -56.85 -1.72 4.73
CA ALA A 89 -56.12 -2.63 5.65
C ALA A 89 -56.18 -2.21 7.14
N ALA A 90 -56.47 -0.95 7.46
CA ALA A 90 -56.47 -0.43 8.83
C ALA A 90 -57.70 -0.85 9.68
N SER A 91 -58.66 -1.56 9.08
CA SER A 91 -59.81 -2.14 9.80
C SER A 91 -59.52 -3.55 10.35
N ALA A 92 -58.49 -4.25 9.83
CA ALA A 92 -58.25 -5.65 10.16
C ALA A 92 -57.14 -5.89 11.21
N PHE A 93 -56.27 -4.91 11.47
CA PHE A 93 -55.13 -5.08 12.39
C PHE A 93 -55.06 -4.00 13.48
N ARG A 94 -56.18 -3.75 14.18
CA ARG A 94 -56.13 -3.09 15.49
C ARG A 94 -55.95 -4.13 16.58
N SER A 95 -54.73 -4.64 16.74
CA SER A 95 -54.32 -5.30 17.98
C SER A 95 -53.44 -4.35 18.80
N ALA A 96 -54.08 -3.67 19.73
CA ALA A 96 -53.57 -3.29 21.06
C ALA A 96 -52.08 -2.92 21.21
N ALA A 97 -51.67 -1.72 20.78
CA ALA A 97 -50.52 -0.99 21.36
C ALA A 97 -50.40 0.47 20.86
N SER A 98 -51.49 1.26 20.82
CA SER A 98 -51.38 2.70 20.53
C SER A 98 -52.06 3.51 21.62
N SER A 99 -51.26 4.24 22.40
CA SER A 99 -51.72 5.27 23.34
C SER A 99 -52.66 6.26 22.64
N PRO A 100 -53.74 6.70 23.29
CA PRO A 100 -54.73 7.59 22.68
C PRO A 100 -54.14 9.01 22.59
N GLY A 101 -53.76 9.44 21.38
CA GLY A 101 -53.35 10.84 21.15
C GLY A 101 -52.62 11.16 19.84
N PHE A 102 -52.01 10.18 19.15
CA PHE A 102 -51.19 10.45 17.97
C PHE A 102 -51.79 9.82 16.70
N GLN A 103 -52.30 10.64 15.77
CA GLN A 103 -52.63 10.23 14.41
C GLN A 103 -51.46 10.60 13.49
N GLN A 104 -50.76 9.60 12.97
CA GLN A 104 -49.73 9.80 11.96
C GLN A 104 -50.35 10.49 10.72
N ARG A 105 -49.72 11.56 10.26
CA ARG A 105 -50.28 12.41 9.20
C ARG A 105 -50.29 11.66 7.86
N ARG A 106 -51.48 11.56 7.25
CA ARG A 106 -51.70 10.81 6.01
C ARG A 106 -51.35 11.60 4.73
N LYS A 107 -51.21 12.92 4.84
CA LYS A 107 -51.01 13.83 3.70
C LYS A 107 -50.09 15.01 4.03
N LEU A 108 -49.30 15.45 3.07
CA LEU A 108 -48.49 16.68 3.14
C LEU A 108 -49.09 17.76 2.24
N THR A 109 -49.06 19.01 2.69
CA THR A 109 -49.43 20.15 1.83
C THR A 109 -48.17 20.72 1.19
N MET A 110 -48.06 20.63 -0.13
CA MET A 110 -46.84 20.97 -0.88
C MET A 110 -47.12 22.08 -1.89
N MET A 111 -46.30 23.11 -1.86
CA MET A 111 -46.19 24.12 -2.91
C MET A 111 -45.16 23.69 -3.96
N GLU A 112 -45.52 23.88 -5.22
CA GLU A 112 -44.73 23.49 -6.38
C GLU A 112 -44.61 24.69 -7.34
N ILE A 113 -43.47 24.80 -8.03
CA ILE A 113 -43.18 25.82 -9.06
C ILE A 113 -42.51 25.16 -10.28
N PRO A 114 -42.54 25.76 -11.49
CA PRO A 114 -41.98 25.17 -12.71
C PRO A 114 -40.47 24.90 -12.69
N SER A 115 -39.72 25.63 -11.87
CA SER A 115 -38.25 25.60 -11.84
C SER A 115 -37.66 24.58 -10.85
N ILE A 116 -38.49 23.71 -10.27
CA ILE A 116 -38.08 22.66 -9.32
C ILE A 116 -38.75 21.33 -9.68
N PHE A 117 -38.12 20.24 -9.27
CA PHE A 117 -38.69 18.90 -9.46
C PHE A 117 -39.92 18.67 -8.57
N ILE A 118 -40.94 18.00 -9.13
CA ILE A 118 -42.22 17.69 -8.48
C ILE A 118 -42.21 16.22 -8.05
N PRO A 119 -42.91 15.81 -6.97
CA PRO A 119 -42.99 14.40 -6.58
C PRO A 119 -43.51 13.52 -7.74
N GLU A 120 -42.74 12.50 -8.09
CA GLU A 120 -42.97 11.56 -9.20
C GLU A 120 -42.34 10.19 -8.92
N ASP A 121 -42.48 9.24 -9.84
CA ASP A 121 -42.11 7.82 -9.68
C ASP A 121 -40.72 7.58 -9.07
N TRP A 122 -39.72 8.40 -9.41
CA TRP A 122 -38.38 8.33 -8.81
C TRP A 122 -38.40 8.53 -7.29
N SER A 123 -39.02 9.63 -6.86
CA SER A 123 -39.06 10.02 -5.46
C SER A 123 -40.05 9.17 -4.66
N PHE A 124 -41.13 8.68 -5.28
CA PHE A 124 -42.04 7.70 -4.66
C PHE A 124 -41.35 6.36 -4.43
N THR A 125 -40.69 5.80 -5.45
CA THR A 125 -39.92 4.57 -5.33
C THR A 125 -38.85 4.70 -4.24
N PHE A 126 -38.20 5.87 -4.16
CA PHE A 126 -37.21 6.11 -3.12
C PHE A 126 -37.83 6.07 -1.72
N TYR A 127 -38.94 6.78 -1.50
CA TYR A 127 -39.66 6.77 -0.23
C TYR A 127 -40.20 5.38 0.14
N GLU A 128 -40.69 4.60 -0.82
CA GLU A 128 -41.06 3.20 -0.62
C GLU A 128 -39.88 2.34 -0.16
N GLY A 129 -38.70 2.54 -0.75
CA GLY A 129 -37.47 1.89 -0.32
C GLY A 129 -37.08 2.27 1.10
N LEU A 130 -37.15 3.56 1.46
CA LEU A 130 -36.91 4.03 2.83
C LEU A 130 -37.88 3.38 3.83
N ASN A 131 -39.14 3.15 3.42
CA ASN A 131 -40.16 2.47 4.22
C ASN A 131 -39.89 0.98 4.47
N ARG A 132 -38.90 0.36 3.79
CA ARG A 132 -38.53 -1.04 4.05
C ARG A 132 -37.66 -1.22 5.28
N HIS A 133 -37.09 -0.15 5.83
CA HIS A 133 -36.34 -0.20 7.07
C HIS A 133 -37.26 -0.27 8.31
N PRO A 134 -36.78 -0.80 9.45
CA PRO A 134 -37.52 -0.78 10.71
C PRO A 134 -37.76 0.66 11.20
N ASP A 135 -38.86 0.90 11.93
CA ASP A 135 -39.27 2.24 12.38
C ASP A 135 -38.23 3.01 13.22
N SER A 136 -37.23 2.34 13.78
CA SER A 136 -36.14 2.98 14.51
C SER A 136 -35.03 3.56 13.62
N ILE A 137 -35.08 3.40 12.30
CA ILE A 137 -33.92 3.67 11.41
C ILE A 137 -33.47 5.14 11.42
N PHE A 138 -34.41 6.08 11.53
CA PHE A 138 -34.17 7.53 11.54
C PHE A 138 -34.42 8.18 12.91
N ARG A 139 -34.97 7.45 13.87
CA ARG A 139 -35.30 8.00 15.19
C ARG A 139 -34.06 8.49 15.92
N ASP A 140 -34.13 9.70 16.46
CA ASP A 140 -33.03 10.38 17.17
C ASP A 140 -31.72 10.48 16.34
N LYS A 141 -31.81 10.39 15.00
CA LYS A 141 -30.66 10.46 14.10
C LYS A 141 -30.51 11.84 13.48
N THR A 142 -29.26 12.21 13.19
CA THR A 142 -28.93 13.33 12.31
C THR A 142 -28.88 12.84 10.87
N VAL A 143 -29.74 13.38 10.00
CA VAL A 143 -29.97 12.92 8.63
C VAL A 143 -29.62 14.04 7.65
N ALA A 144 -28.98 13.72 6.53
CA ALA A 144 -28.93 14.61 5.37
C ALA A 144 -29.69 13.98 4.20
N GLU A 145 -30.54 14.77 3.54
CA GLU A 145 -31.16 14.42 2.26
C GLU A 145 -30.48 15.19 1.13
N LEU A 146 -29.92 14.47 0.15
CA LEU A 146 -29.31 15.03 -1.05
C LEU A 146 -30.32 15.13 -2.18
N GLY A 147 -30.45 16.32 -2.76
CA GLY A 147 -31.44 16.62 -3.79
C GLY A 147 -32.85 16.72 -3.21
N CYS A 148 -33.03 17.46 -2.11
CA CYS A 148 -34.29 17.50 -1.40
C CYS A 148 -35.45 18.13 -2.20
N GLY A 149 -35.16 18.85 -3.30
CA GLY A 149 -36.15 19.46 -4.16
C GLY A 149 -37.08 20.38 -3.36
N ASN A 150 -38.39 20.11 -3.42
CA ASN A 150 -39.40 20.86 -2.67
C ASN A 150 -39.52 20.47 -1.17
N GLY A 151 -38.65 19.58 -0.67
CA GLY A 151 -38.53 19.20 0.74
C GLY A 151 -39.49 18.12 1.24
N TRP A 152 -40.29 17.50 0.38
CA TRP A 152 -41.36 16.60 0.83
C TRP A 152 -40.86 15.34 1.55
N ILE A 153 -39.76 14.73 1.09
CA ILE A 153 -39.19 13.53 1.72
C ILE A 153 -38.58 13.92 3.07
N SER A 154 -37.80 15.01 3.18
CA SER A 154 -37.30 15.55 4.45
C SER A 154 -38.43 15.73 5.48
N ILE A 155 -39.55 16.34 5.07
CA ILE A 155 -40.72 16.54 5.92
C ILE A 155 -41.38 15.20 6.28
N ALA A 156 -41.56 14.29 5.31
CA ALA A 156 -42.13 12.97 5.54
C ALA A 156 -41.26 12.11 6.48
N LEU A 157 -39.94 12.22 6.37
CA LEU A 157 -38.97 11.55 7.24
C LEU A 157 -39.13 12.04 8.68
N ALA A 158 -39.20 13.36 8.86
CA ALA A 158 -39.35 13.99 10.16
C ALA A 158 -40.66 13.63 10.86
N GLU A 159 -41.76 13.65 10.10
CA GLU A 159 -43.10 13.32 10.59
C GLU A 159 -43.23 11.84 11.00
N LYS A 160 -42.64 10.94 10.21
CA LYS A 160 -42.83 9.50 10.39
C LYS A 160 -41.93 8.91 11.48
N TRP A 161 -40.66 9.32 11.53
CA TRP A 161 -39.65 8.62 12.33
C TRP A 161 -39.00 9.45 13.43
N SER A 162 -39.40 10.72 13.63
CA SER A 162 -38.90 11.57 14.71
C SER A 162 -37.35 11.62 14.82
N PRO A 163 -36.64 12.00 13.74
CA PRO A 163 -35.19 12.21 13.76
C PRO A 163 -34.80 13.37 14.67
N LEU A 164 -33.55 13.38 15.13
CA LEU A 164 -33.00 14.51 15.89
C LEU A 164 -32.96 15.76 15.00
N LYS A 165 -32.46 15.59 13.76
CA LYS A 165 -32.36 16.66 12.77
C LYS A 165 -32.33 16.09 11.35
N VAL A 166 -32.95 16.78 10.40
CA VAL A 166 -32.88 16.52 8.95
C VAL A 166 -32.38 17.77 8.25
N TYR A 167 -31.27 17.64 7.54
CA TYR A 167 -30.70 18.65 6.66
C TYR A 167 -31.09 18.32 5.22
N GLY A 168 -32.06 19.04 4.65
CA GLY A 168 -32.38 18.95 3.23
C GLY A 168 -31.44 19.83 2.43
N LEU A 169 -30.69 19.22 1.51
CA LEU A 169 -29.61 19.85 0.75
C LEU A 169 -29.97 19.83 -0.74
N ASP A 170 -29.91 21.00 -1.37
CA ASP A 170 -30.14 21.11 -2.81
C ASP A 170 -29.27 22.21 -3.41
N ILE A 171 -28.80 21.99 -4.65
CA ILE A 171 -27.98 22.95 -5.38
C ILE A 171 -28.84 24.05 -6.03
N ASN A 172 -30.14 23.80 -6.21
CA ASN A 172 -31.08 24.77 -6.77
C ASN A 172 -31.58 25.73 -5.66
N PRO A 173 -31.21 27.03 -5.72
CA PRO A 173 -31.59 28.00 -4.69
C PRO A 173 -33.09 28.28 -4.62
N ARG A 174 -33.87 27.97 -5.68
CA ARG A 174 -35.34 28.06 -5.65
C ARG A 174 -35.95 26.88 -4.91
N ALA A 175 -35.41 25.67 -5.09
CA ALA A 175 -35.85 24.45 -4.42
C ALA A 175 -35.79 24.60 -2.89
N VAL A 176 -34.64 25.04 -2.37
CA VAL A 176 -34.42 25.30 -0.92
C VAL A 176 -35.47 26.26 -0.35
N LYS A 177 -35.76 27.38 -1.04
CA LYS A 177 -36.75 28.36 -0.56
C LYS A 177 -38.17 27.80 -0.56
N ILE A 178 -38.54 27.06 -1.59
CA ILE A 178 -39.86 26.41 -1.64
C ILE A 178 -39.96 25.31 -0.57
N ALA A 179 -38.88 24.56 -0.30
CA ALA A 179 -38.82 23.59 0.77
C ALA A 179 -39.06 24.22 2.16
N TRP A 180 -38.52 25.41 2.42
CA TRP A 180 -38.84 26.17 3.63
C TRP A 180 -40.32 26.59 3.71
N ILE A 181 -40.92 27.07 2.62
CA ILE A 181 -42.37 27.37 2.59
C ILE A 181 -43.18 26.11 2.89
N ASN A 182 -42.80 24.98 2.30
CA ASN A 182 -43.43 23.68 2.52
C ASN A 182 -43.27 23.20 3.97
N LEU A 183 -42.14 23.48 4.60
CA LEU A 183 -41.97 23.21 6.02
C LEU A 183 -42.97 24.00 6.86
N TYR A 184 -43.14 25.31 6.61
CA TYR A 184 -44.14 26.12 7.32
C TYR A 184 -45.58 25.67 7.07
N LEU A 185 -45.91 25.26 5.83
CA LEU A 185 -47.22 24.70 5.49
C LEU A 185 -47.57 23.46 6.32
N ASN A 186 -46.55 22.68 6.70
CA ASN A 186 -46.73 21.43 7.42
C ASN A 186 -46.44 21.54 8.92
N ALA A 187 -45.60 22.47 9.38
CA ALA A 187 -45.25 22.65 10.79
C ALA A 187 -46.29 23.47 11.57
N LEU A 188 -47.12 24.24 10.88
CA LEU A 188 -48.15 25.10 11.46
C LEU A 188 -49.54 24.72 10.93
N ASP A 189 -50.55 24.80 11.79
CA ASP A 189 -51.94 24.62 11.42
C ASP A 189 -52.49 25.81 10.61
N ASP A 190 -53.75 25.75 10.20
CA ASP A 190 -54.37 26.80 9.37
C ASP A 190 -54.58 28.14 10.12
N ASP A 191 -54.51 28.12 11.46
CA ASP A 191 -54.54 29.31 12.32
C ASP A 191 -53.12 29.86 12.64
N GLY A 192 -52.09 29.21 12.08
CA GLY A 192 -50.69 29.55 12.23
C GLY A 192 -50.08 29.13 13.57
N LEU A 193 -50.70 28.21 14.30
CA LEU A 193 -50.17 27.66 15.55
C LEU A 193 -49.26 26.46 15.28
N PRO A 194 -48.20 26.25 16.09
CA PRO A 194 -47.30 25.11 15.90
C PRO A 194 -47.97 23.76 16.13
N ILE A 195 -47.61 22.80 15.29
CA ILE A 195 -48.04 21.41 15.40
C ILE A 195 -46.92 20.63 16.09
N TYR A 196 -47.27 19.97 17.20
CA TYR A 196 -46.34 19.22 18.03
C TYR A 196 -46.47 17.72 17.78
N ASP A 197 -45.33 17.04 17.75
CA ASP A 197 -45.23 15.59 17.75
C ASP A 197 -45.32 15.01 19.18
N SER A 198 -45.21 13.68 19.28
CA SER A 198 -45.28 12.96 20.55
C SER A 198 -44.17 13.29 21.56
N GLU A 199 -43.09 13.93 21.11
CA GLU A 199 -41.95 14.35 21.93
C GLU A 199 -42.01 15.86 22.27
N GLY A 200 -43.11 16.53 21.90
CA GLY A 200 -43.29 17.97 22.15
C GLY A 200 -42.45 18.86 21.23
N LYS A 201 -41.92 18.32 20.13
CA LYS A 201 -41.18 19.08 19.11
C LYS A 201 -42.06 19.35 17.90
N THR A 202 -41.70 20.36 17.12
CA THR A 202 -42.34 20.70 15.85
C THR A 202 -41.45 20.29 14.68
N LEU A 203 -42.01 20.23 13.47
CA LEU A 203 -41.19 20.03 12.27
C LEU A 203 -40.12 21.13 12.09
N LEU A 204 -40.36 22.36 12.59
CA LEU A 204 -39.36 23.44 12.56
C LEU A 204 -38.16 23.16 13.47
N ASP A 205 -38.34 22.34 14.52
CA ASP A 205 -37.23 21.92 15.38
C ASP A 205 -36.40 20.82 14.69
N ARG A 206 -37.04 20.01 13.83
CA ARG A 206 -36.46 18.80 13.23
C ARG A 206 -35.88 18.99 11.84
N VAL A 207 -36.34 19.93 11.02
CA VAL A 207 -35.94 20.03 9.60
C VAL A 207 -35.36 21.41 9.29
N GLU A 208 -34.26 21.44 8.54
CA GLU A 208 -33.67 22.65 7.97
C GLU A 208 -33.29 22.40 6.51
N PHE A 209 -33.30 23.47 5.68
CA PHE A 209 -32.92 23.40 4.28
C PHE A 209 -31.81 24.38 3.94
N TYR A 210 -30.82 23.91 3.17
CA TYR A 210 -29.65 24.70 2.80
C TYR A 210 -29.29 24.53 1.32
N GLU A 211 -28.84 25.62 0.71
CA GLU A 211 -28.16 25.57 -0.58
C GLU A 211 -26.81 24.88 -0.40
N SER A 212 -26.59 23.80 -1.12
CA SER A 212 -25.41 22.95 -0.95
C SER A 212 -25.11 22.19 -2.24
N ASP A 213 -23.84 22.16 -2.63
CA ASP A 213 -23.34 21.21 -3.62
C ASP A 213 -23.04 19.90 -2.90
N LEU A 214 -23.97 18.94 -3.03
CA LEU A 214 -23.97 17.68 -2.28
C LEU A 214 -23.81 17.93 -0.77
N LEU A 215 -22.72 17.46 -0.15
CA LEU A 215 -22.49 17.50 1.29
C LEU A 215 -21.60 18.66 1.73
N SER A 216 -21.31 19.64 0.86
CA SER A 216 -20.45 20.78 1.19
C SER A 216 -20.91 21.51 2.45
N TYR A 217 -22.21 21.80 2.58
CA TYR A 217 -22.76 22.44 3.77
C TYR A 217 -22.43 21.66 5.07
N CYS A 218 -22.58 20.33 5.05
CA CYS A 218 -22.27 19.49 6.22
C CYS A 218 -20.78 19.49 6.52
N ARG A 219 -19.93 19.44 5.50
CA ARG A 219 -18.46 19.45 5.64
C ARG A 219 -17.96 20.78 6.21
N ASP A 220 -18.42 21.89 5.65
CA ASP A 220 -18.01 23.25 6.04
C ASP A 220 -18.45 23.58 7.48
N ASN A 221 -19.61 23.06 7.89
CA ASN A 221 -20.14 23.22 9.25
C ASN A 221 -19.76 22.09 10.21
N LYS A 222 -18.92 21.13 9.79
CA LYS A 222 -18.46 19.98 10.61
C LYS A 222 -19.60 19.16 11.23
N ILE A 223 -20.66 18.94 10.45
CA ILE A 223 -21.82 18.16 10.86
C ILE A 223 -21.54 16.67 10.61
N GLU A 224 -21.57 15.88 11.69
CA GLU A 224 -21.52 14.42 11.59
C GLU A 224 -22.91 13.81 11.39
N LEU A 225 -23.03 12.92 10.41
CA LEU A 225 -24.31 12.37 9.97
C LEU A 225 -24.47 10.91 10.39
N ASP A 226 -25.64 10.56 10.93
CA ASP A 226 -26.03 9.16 11.15
C ASP A 226 -26.58 8.53 9.86
N ARG A 227 -27.24 9.34 9.02
CA ARG A 227 -27.88 8.89 7.78
C ARG A 227 -27.64 9.88 6.66
N ILE A 228 -27.40 9.35 5.46
CA ILE A 228 -27.36 10.12 4.22
C ILE A 228 -28.33 9.45 3.28
N VAL A 229 -29.32 10.19 2.79
CA VAL A 229 -30.30 9.67 1.84
C VAL A 229 -30.24 10.53 0.58
N GLY A 230 -30.27 9.93 -0.60
CA GLY A 230 -30.15 10.69 -1.84
C GLY A 230 -30.93 10.11 -3.01
N CYS A 231 -31.72 10.97 -3.65
CA CYS A 231 -32.31 10.73 -4.96
C CYS A 231 -31.85 11.85 -5.90
N ILE A 232 -30.64 11.72 -6.42
CA ILE A 232 -29.95 12.76 -7.19
C ILE A 232 -29.79 12.37 -8.67
N PRO A 233 -29.56 13.34 -9.57
CA PRO A 233 -29.46 13.10 -11.01
C PRO A 233 -28.37 12.10 -11.41
N GLN A 234 -28.64 11.30 -12.45
CA GLN A 234 -27.78 10.18 -12.90
C GLN A 234 -27.56 10.15 -14.42
N ILE A 235 -27.72 11.29 -15.09
CA ILE A 235 -27.58 11.41 -16.56
C ILE A 235 -26.70 12.63 -16.85
N LEU A 236 -25.68 12.46 -17.68
CA LEU A 236 -24.82 13.59 -18.06
C LEU A 236 -25.59 14.60 -18.90
N ASN A 237 -25.35 15.89 -18.64
CA ASN A 237 -25.90 16.95 -19.47
C ASN A 237 -25.34 16.85 -20.92
N PRO A 238 -26.19 16.95 -21.96
CA PRO A 238 -25.74 17.00 -23.36
C PRO A 238 -24.76 18.15 -23.66
N ASN A 239 -24.76 19.21 -22.84
CA ASN A 239 -23.78 20.30 -22.87
C ASN A 239 -23.11 20.46 -21.50
N PRO A 240 -22.01 19.74 -21.22
CA PRO A 240 -21.35 19.74 -19.90
C PRO A 240 -20.88 21.13 -19.44
N GLU A 241 -20.41 21.98 -20.36
CA GLU A 241 -19.95 23.35 -20.08
C GLU A 241 -21.08 24.29 -19.62
N ALA A 242 -22.35 23.94 -19.90
CA ALA A 242 -23.47 24.73 -19.42
C ALA A 242 -23.64 24.62 -17.90
N MET A 243 -23.26 23.49 -17.30
CA MET A 243 -23.44 23.19 -15.87
C MET A 243 -22.30 23.71 -14.98
N SER A 244 -21.19 24.17 -15.56
CA SER A 244 -20.04 24.73 -14.82
C SER A 244 -20.15 26.23 -14.52
N LYS A 245 -21.30 26.85 -14.83
CA LYS A 245 -21.55 28.28 -14.60
C LYS A 245 -22.02 28.53 -13.16
N ILE A 246 -21.76 29.73 -12.62
CA ILE A 246 -22.24 30.14 -11.29
C ILE A 246 -23.77 30.02 -11.26
N ILE A 247 -24.27 29.14 -10.39
CA ILE A 247 -25.70 28.93 -10.18
C ILE A 247 -26.20 30.06 -9.28
N THR A 248 -27.19 30.80 -9.75
CA THR A 248 -27.84 31.86 -8.97
C THR A 248 -29.35 31.71 -9.10
N GLU A 249 -30.12 32.30 -8.19
CA GLU A 249 -31.59 32.28 -8.26
C GLU A 249 -32.16 33.01 -9.50
N ASN A 250 -31.35 33.81 -10.19
CA ASN A 250 -31.69 34.53 -11.42
C ASN A 250 -31.43 33.72 -12.69
N SER A 251 -30.93 32.49 -12.58
CA SER A 251 -30.80 31.58 -13.72
C SER A 251 -32.18 31.25 -14.31
N SER A 252 -32.24 30.88 -15.61
CA SER A 252 -33.51 30.56 -16.27
C SER A 252 -34.21 29.36 -15.62
N GLU A 253 -35.54 29.35 -15.68
CA GLU A 253 -36.35 28.26 -15.12
C GLU A 253 -35.99 26.89 -15.70
N GLU A 254 -35.76 26.82 -17.01
CA GLU A 254 -35.32 25.61 -17.71
C GLU A 254 -33.97 25.11 -17.20
N PHE A 255 -33.01 26.01 -16.97
CA PHE A 255 -31.69 25.64 -16.44
C PHE A 255 -31.81 25.10 -15.02
N LEU A 256 -32.55 25.80 -14.14
CA LEU A 256 -32.75 25.37 -12.76
C LEU A 256 -33.51 24.03 -12.65
N TYR A 257 -34.49 23.81 -13.53
CA TYR A 257 -35.18 22.52 -13.64
C TYR A 257 -34.21 21.41 -14.13
N SER A 258 -33.34 21.73 -15.09
CA SER A 258 -32.37 20.76 -15.63
C SER A 258 -31.39 20.21 -14.59
N LEU A 259 -31.14 20.94 -13.49
CA LEU A 259 -30.31 20.48 -12.35
C LEU A 259 -30.89 19.23 -11.66
N SER A 260 -32.19 18.94 -11.86
CA SER A 260 -32.85 17.74 -11.31
C SER A 260 -32.75 16.52 -12.23
N ASN A 261 -32.48 16.73 -13.52
CA ASN A 261 -32.42 15.68 -14.54
C ASN A 261 -30.99 15.34 -14.96
N TYR A 262 -30.09 16.32 -14.90
CA TYR A 262 -28.75 16.21 -15.45
C TYR A 262 -27.65 16.53 -14.43
N CYS A 263 -26.51 15.86 -14.56
CA CYS A 263 -25.29 16.13 -13.80
C CYS A 263 -24.14 16.57 -14.73
N ALA A 264 -23.16 17.27 -14.15
CA ALA A 264 -21.90 17.60 -14.81
C ALA A 264 -20.89 16.45 -14.66
N LEU A 265 -19.84 16.45 -15.50
CA LEU A 265 -18.69 15.56 -15.32
C LEU A 265 -18.03 15.80 -13.96
N GLN A 266 -17.74 14.74 -13.23
CA GLN A 266 -17.15 14.80 -11.89
C GLN A 266 -15.67 14.38 -11.85
N GLY A 267 -15.12 13.83 -12.95
CA GLY A 267 -13.75 13.32 -13.03
C GLY A 267 -13.60 11.86 -12.57
N PHE A 268 -14.69 11.10 -12.56
CA PHE A 268 -14.71 9.69 -12.13
C PHE A 268 -14.90 8.74 -13.32
N VAL A 269 -14.42 7.50 -13.17
CA VAL A 269 -14.65 6.43 -14.16
C VAL A 269 -16.17 6.19 -14.33
N GLU A 270 -16.94 6.41 -13.27
CA GLU A 270 -18.40 6.30 -13.23
C GLU A 270 -19.13 7.40 -14.04
N ASP A 271 -18.46 8.49 -14.46
CA ASP A 271 -19.06 9.51 -15.32
C ASP A 271 -19.52 8.91 -16.66
N GLN A 272 -18.78 7.93 -17.20
CA GLN A 272 -19.15 7.26 -18.46
C GLN A 272 -20.51 6.54 -18.39
N PHE A 273 -21.05 6.32 -17.19
CA PHE A 273 -22.36 5.70 -16.94
C PHE A 273 -23.39 6.68 -16.38
N GLY A 274 -23.05 7.97 -16.26
CA GLY A 274 -23.89 8.99 -15.61
C GLY A 274 -23.90 8.91 -14.08
N LEU A 275 -23.03 8.09 -13.48
CA LEU A 275 -23.02 7.83 -12.03
C LEU A 275 -21.97 8.65 -11.26
N GLY A 276 -21.22 9.54 -11.93
CA GLY A 276 -20.16 10.34 -11.30
C GLY A 276 -20.64 11.20 -10.12
N LEU A 277 -21.85 11.77 -10.19
CA LEU A 277 -22.42 12.56 -9.10
C LEU A 277 -22.68 11.71 -7.84
N ILE A 278 -23.17 10.47 -8.01
CA ILE A 278 -23.36 9.52 -6.91
C ILE A 278 -21.99 9.10 -6.36
N ALA A 279 -21.02 8.79 -7.22
CA ALA A 279 -19.66 8.43 -6.80
C ALA A 279 -19.04 9.52 -5.91
N ARG A 280 -19.13 10.79 -6.32
CA ARG A 280 -18.70 11.94 -5.51
C ARG A 280 -19.49 12.05 -4.20
N ALA A 281 -20.81 11.90 -4.23
CA ALA A 281 -21.66 11.97 -3.04
C ALA A 281 -21.30 10.88 -2.02
N VAL A 282 -20.97 9.68 -2.47
CA VAL A 282 -20.51 8.57 -1.62
C VAL A 282 -19.17 8.92 -0.96
N GLU A 283 -18.19 9.40 -1.72
CA GLU A 283 -16.86 9.75 -1.18
C GLU A 283 -16.87 10.96 -0.24
N GLU A 284 -17.70 11.97 -0.53
CA GLU A 284 -17.98 13.05 0.43
C GLU A 284 -18.70 12.52 1.67
N GLY A 285 -19.62 11.57 1.48
CA GLY A 285 -20.33 10.87 2.54
C GLY A 285 -19.41 10.16 3.51
N ILE A 286 -18.37 9.46 3.02
CA ILE A 286 -17.38 8.79 3.87
C ILE A 286 -16.73 9.77 4.86
N ALA A 287 -16.52 11.02 4.43
CA ALA A 287 -15.89 12.04 5.28
C ALA A 287 -16.78 12.52 6.44
N VAL A 288 -18.11 12.53 6.27
CA VAL A 288 -19.04 13.14 7.26
C VAL A 288 -19.91 12.12 7.99
N ILE A 289 -20.05 10.90 7.48
CA ILE A 289 -20.91 9.89 8.08
C ILE A 289 -20.26 9.30 9.34
N LYS A 290 -21.03 9.06 10.40
CA LYS A 290 -20.54 8.36 11.59
C LYS A 290 -20.17 6.91 11.26
N PRO A 291 -19.30 6.25 12.05
CA PRO A 291 -18.90 4.86 11.78
C PRO A 291 -20.06 3.87 11.63
N SER A 292 -21.12 4.01 12.42
CA SER A 292 -22.34 3.19 12.34
C SER A 292 -23.42 3.77 11.42
N GLY A 293 -23.06 4.72 10.55
CA GLY A 293 -24.01 5.41 9.69
C GLY A 293 -24.39 4.57 8.47
N ILE A 294 -25.52 4.94 7.86
CA ILE A 294 -26.09 4.25 6.70
C ILE A 294 -26.34 5.27 5.60
N MET A 295 -25.91 4.95 4.39
CA MET A 295 -26.29 5.70 3.20
C MET A 295 -27.41 4.97 2.46
N VAL A 296 -28.42 5.69 1.98
CA VAL A 296 -29.48 5.10 1.16
C VAL A 296 -29.62 5.88 -0.13
N PHE A 297 -29.38 5.22 -1.26
CA PHE A 297 -29.42 5.87 -2.57
C PHE A 297 -30.44 5.19 -3.49
N ASN A 298 -31.15 6.03 -4.23
CA ASN A 298 -31.98 5.60 -5.34
C ASN A 298 -31.12 5.51 -6.61
N MET A 299 -31.11 4.36 -7.30
CA MET A 299 -30.22 4.07 -8.43
C MET A 299 -31.02 3.61 -9.64
N GLY A 300 -30.90 4.36 -10.74
CA GLY A 300 -31.45 3.97 -12.03
C GLY A 300 -30.64 2.83 -12.62
N GLY A 301 -31.28 1.69 -12.87
CA GLY A 301 -30.66 0.46 -13.37
C GLY A 301 -30.21 0.50 -14.83
N ARG A 302 -30.21 1.67 -15.49
CA ARG A 302 -29.77 1.80 -16.89
C ARG A 302 -28.35 1.27 -17.11
N PRO A 303 -27.35 1.55 -16.26
CA PRO A 303 -25.99 1.01 -16.42
C PRO A 303 -25.87 -0.50 -16.14
N GLY A 304 -26.95 -1.15 -15.74
CA GLY A 304 -26.94 -2.53 -15.29
C GLY A 304 -26.57 -2.68 -13.81
N GLN A 305 -27.13 -3.72 -13.19
CA GLN A 305 -27.08 -3.91 -11.75
C GLN A 305 -25.63 -4.00 -11.21
N GLY A 306 -24.76 -4.78 -11.86
CA GLY A 306 -23.38 -4.95 -11.42
C GLY A 306 -22.57 -3.65 -11.43
N VAL A 307 -22.86 -2.72 -12.35
CA VAL A 307 -22.19 -1.40 -12.37
C VAL A 307 -22.66 -0.53 -11.21
N CYS A 308 -23.97 -0.53 -10.93
CA CYS A 308 -24.54 0.21 -9.80
C CYS A 308 -24.03 -0.30 -8.44
N GLU A 309 -23.95 -1.62 -8.26
CA GLU A 309 -23.49 -2.25 -7.02
C GLU A 309 -21.99 -1.99 -6.81
N ARG A 310 -21.17 -2.21 -7.85
CA ARG A 310 -19.73 -2.01 -7.80
C ARG A 310 -19.31 -0.58 -7.46
N LEU A 311 -20.12 0.44 -7.79
CA LEU A 311 -19.88 1.83 -7.39
C LEU A 311 -19.67 1.97 -5.88
N PHE A 312 -20.47 1.26 -5.08
CA PHE A 312 -20.41 1.31 -3.62
C PHE A 312 -19.38 0.32 -3.08
N GLU A 313 -19.38 -0.93 -3.59
CA GLU A 313 -18.50 -1.99 -3.09
C GLU A 313 -17.03 -1.61 -3.24
N ARG A 314 -16.63 -1.06 -4.39
CA ARG A 314 -15.24 -0.62 -4.61
C ARG A 314 -14.78 0.49 -3.65
N ARG A 315 -15.72 1.20 -3.02
CA ARG A 315 -15.48 2.26 -2.02
C ARG A 315 -15.57 1.73 -0.58
N GLY A 316 -15.63 0.42 -0.40
CA GLY A 316 -15.60 -0.24 0.90
C GLY A 316 -16.98 -0.33 1.57
N PHE A 317 -18.07 -0.35 0.79
CA PHE A 317 -19.41 -0.54 1.34
C PHE A 317 -19.88 -1.99 1.21
N HIS A 318 -20.61 -2.44 2.24
CA HIS A 318 -21.56 -3.55 2.12
C HIS A 318 -22.91 -2.99 1.69
N ILE A 319 -23.52 -3.59 0.68
CA ILE A 319 -24.77 -3.10 0.09
C ILE A 319 -25.91 -4.09 0.31
N THR A 320 -27.12 -3.57 0.50
CA THR A 320 -28.35 -4.35 0.55
C THR A 320 -29.39 -3.68 -0.33
N LYS A 321 -29.92 -4.41 -1.32
CA LYS A 321 -31.04 -3.93 -2.14
C LYS A 321 -32.34 -4.01 -1.33
N LEU A 322 -32.87 -2.86 -0.94
CA LEU A 322 -34.09 -2.76 -0.12
C LEU A 322 -35.36 -2.94 -0.96
N TRP A 323 -35.35 -2.34 -2.15
CA TRP A 323 -36.50 -2.24 -3.03
C TRP A 323 -36.07 -2.12 -4.48
N GLN A 324 -36.90 -2.61 -5.39
CA GLN A 324 -36.70 -2.46 -6.83
C GLN A 324 -38.05 -2.45 -7.54
N THR A 325 -38.20 -1.55 -8.51
CA THR A 325 -39.35 -1.51 -9.41
C THR A 325 -38.89 -1.14 -10.82
N LYS A 326 -39.83 -1.08 -11.78
CA LYS A 326 -39.60 -0.52 -13.12
C LYS A 326 -40.42 0.74 -13.26
N ILE A 327 -39.81 1.75 -13.85
CA ILE A 327 -40.46 3.05 -14.10
C ILE A 327 -40.33 3.41 -15.57
N MET A 328 -41.29 4.19 -16.05
CA MET A 328 -41.24 4.70 -17.42
C MET A 328 -40.07 5.69 -17.56
N GLN A 329 -39.33 5.60 -18.66
CA GLN A 329 -38.34 6.61 -18.99
C GLN A 329 -39.07 7.92 -19.32
N ALA A 330 -38.70 9.00 -18.64
CA ALA A 330 -39.26 10.31 -18.90
C ALA A 330 -38.96 10.76 -20.34
N ALA A 331 -39.97 11.29 -21.03
CA ALA A 331 -39.91 11.58 -22.46
C ALA A 331 -38.98 12.75 -22.82
N ASP A 332 -38.67 13.60 -21.85
CA ASP A 332 -37.77 14.76 -21.93
C ASP A 332 -36.30 14.42 -21.64
N THR A 333 -36.02 13.18 -21.23
CA THR A 333 -34.65 12.71 -20.98
C THR A 333 -34.02 12.20 -22.27
N ASP A 334 -32.96 12.87 -22.75
CA ASP A 334 -32.21 12.39 -23.90
C ASP A 334 -31.22 11.28 -23.53
N ILE A 335 -31.38 10.11 -24.15
CA ILE A 335 -30.50 8.94 -23.97
C ILE A 335 -29.50 8.76 -25.12
N SER A 336 -29.41 9.72 -26.06
CA SER A 336 -28.50 9.67 -27.20
C SER A 336 -27.02 9.51 -26.80
N ALA A 337 -26.61 10.11 -25.68
CA ALA A 337 -25.27 9.95 -25.12
C ALA A 337 -24.93 8.47 -24.80
N LEU A 338 -25.90 7.72 -24.27
CA LEU A 338 -25.73 6.30 -23.93
C LEU A 338 -25.54 5.44 -25.18
N VAL A 339 -26.18 5.81 -26.29
CA VAL A 339 -26.04 5.16 -27.60
C VAL A 339 -24.61 5.29 -28.13
N GLU A 340 -24.00 6.47 -28.02
CA GLU A 340 -22.61 6.68 -28.44
C GLU A 340 -21.62 5.92 -27.54
N ILE A 341 -21.91 5.80 -26.23
CA ILE A 341 -21.10 4.97 -25.32
C ILE A 341 -21.16 3.49 -25.71
N GLU A 342 -22.34 2.92 -26.00
CA GLU A 342 -22.46 1.51 -26.44
C GLU A 342 -21.78 1.24 -27.78
N LYS A 343 -21.61 2.26 -28.62
CA LYS A 343 -20.95 2.13 -29.93
C LYS A 343 -19.43 2.02 -29.78
N ASN A 344 -18.88 2.72 -28.80
CA ASN A 344 -17.43 2.82 -28.57
C ASN A 344 -16.92 1.93 -27.43
N SER A 345 -17.81 1.21 -26.72
CA SER A 345 -17.48 0.33 -25.61
C SER A 345 -18.12 -1.05 -25.75
N ARG A 346 -17.64 -2.03 -24.96
CA ARG A 346 -18.26 -3.36 -24.84
C ARG A 346 -19.47 -3.38 -23.89
N HIS A 347 -19.74 -2.27 -23.20
CA HIS A 347 -20.82 -2.18 -22.23
C HIS A 347 -22.19 -2.15 -22.93
N ARG A 348 -23.22 -2.69 -22.25
CA ARG A 348 -24.61 -2.65 -22.71
C ARG A 348 -25.48 -2.12 -21.60
N PHE A 349 -26.22 -1.05 -21.88
CA PHE A 349 -27.22 -0.52 -20.96
C PHE A 349 -28.47 -1.41 -20.96
N GLU A 350 -29.25 -1.32 -19.90
CA GLU A 350 -30.44 -2.12 -19.64
C GLU A 350 -31.71 -1.26 -19.67
N PHE A 351 -32.49 -1.40 -20.73
CA PHE A 351 -33.84 -0.84 -20.88
C PHE A 351 -34.86 -1.94 -21.12
N PHE A 352 -36.16 -1.66 -21.00
CA PHE A 352 -37.22 -2.60 -21.36
C PHE A 352 -38.25 -1.91 -22.26
N MET A 353 -38.93 -2.66 -23.11
CA MET A 353 -39.92 -2.12 -24.07
C MET A 353 -41.26 -1.72 -23.43
N ASP A 354 -41.46 -2.00 -22.13
CA ASP A 354 -42.57 -1.53 -21.28
C ASP A 354 -42.29 -1.89 -19.81
N LEU A 355 -43.20 -1.60 -18.87
CA LEU A 355 -43.10 -1.98 -17.45
C LEU A 355 -43.11 -3.50 -17.22
N VAL A 356 -43.78 -4.26 -18.08
CA VAL A 356 -43.93 -5.72 -17.96
C VAL A 356 -42.84 -6.52 -18.69
N GLY A 357 -41.99 -5.86 -19.48
CA GLY A 357 -40.92 -6.56 -20.21
C GLY A 357 -39.89 -7.17 -19.25
N ASP A 358 -39.53 -8.44 -19.43
CA ASP A 358 -38.60 -9.18 -18.57
C ASP A 358 -37.17 -9.20 -19.14
N GLN A 359 -37.03 -9.07 -20.46
CA GLN A 359 -35.73 -9.05 -21.15
C GLN A 359 -35.22 -7.62 -21.38
N PRO A 360 -33.97 -7.32 -20.99
CA PRO A 360 -33.38 -6.01 -21.26
C PRO A 360 -33.00 -5.86 -22.74
N ILE A 361 -33.18 -4.65 -23.26
CA ILE A 361 -32.72 -4.20 -24.57
C ILE A 361 -31.61 -3.14 -24.37
N CYS A 362 -30.68 -3.06 -25.32
CA CYS A 362 -29.57 -2.12 -25.26
C CYS A 362 -30.00 -0.69 -25.62
N ALA A 363 -29.21 0.33 -25.26
CA ALA A 363 -29.51 1.74 -25.49
C ALA A 363 -29.79 2.04 -26.97
N ARG A 364 -29.04 1.44 -27.91
CA ARG A 364 -29.30 1.58 -29.36
C ARG A 364 -30.73 1.19 -29.76
N THR A 365 -31.18 0.04 -29.28
CA THR A 365 -32.53 -0.47 -29.56
C THR A 365 -33.59 0.37 -28.86
N ALA A 366 -33.35 0.74 -27.60
CA ALA A 366 -34.25 1.56 -26.81
C ALA A 366 -34.47 2.95 -27.45
N TRP A 367 -33.39 3.62 -27.86
CA TRP A 367 -33.45 4.93 -28.51
C TRP A 367 -34.18 4.85 -29.85
N ALA A 368 -33.89 3.85 -30.69
CA ALA A 368 -34.57 3.67 -31.97
C ALA A 368 -36.07 3.36 -31.79
N TYR A 369 -36.42 2.54 -30.80
CA TYR A 369 -37.81 2.22 -30.47
C TYR A 369 -38.57 3.45 -29.98
N MET A 370 -37.97 4.23 -29.08
CA MET A 370 -38.53 5.48 -28.55
C MET A 370 -38.77 6.52 -29.65
N LYS A 371 -37.80 6.72 -30.56
CA LYS A 371 -37.95 7.63 -31.72
C LYS A 371 -39.04 7.17 -32.71
N SER A 372 -39.38 5.89 -32.69
CA SER A 372 -40.48 5.31 -33.49
C SER A 372 -41.84 5.38 -32.80
N GLY A 373 -41.95 6.06 -31.65
CA GLY A 373 -43.18 6.21 -30.86
C GLY A 373 -43.43 5.09 -29.84
N GLY A 374 -42.48 4.16 -29.69
CA GLY A 374 -42.48 3.18 -28.60
C GLY A 374 -42.21 3.84 -27.25
N ARG A 375 -42.59 3.17 -26.16
CA ARG A 375 -42.23 3.60 -24.80
C ARG A 375 -41.17 2.66 -24.25
N ILE A 376 -40.30 3.17 -23.40
CA ILE A 376 -39.27 2.36 -22.75
C ILE A 376 -39.34 2.56 -21.24
N SER A 377 -38.96 1.53 -20.50
CA SER A 377 -38.83 1.57 -19.05
C SER A 377 -37.41 1.17 -18.64
N HIS A 378 -37.05 1.44 -17.39
CA HIS A 378 -35.80 0.96 -16.79
C HIS A 378 -36.07 0.59 -15.33
N ALA A 379 -35.19 -0.25 -14.76
CA ALA A 379 -35.28 -0.59 -13.35
C ALA A 379 -34.87 0.61 -12.49
N LEU A 380 -35.44 0.71 -11.30
CA LEU A 380 -35.06 1.66 -10.27
C LEU A 380 -34.90 0.89 -8.95
N SER A 381 -33.72 0.96 -8.35
CA SER A 381 -33.36 0.19 -7.15
C SER A 381 -32.96 1.11 -6.00
N VAL A 382 -33.39 0.79 -4.79
CA VAL A 382 -32.99 1.51 -3.58
C VAL A 382 -32.01 0.64 -2.81
N TYR A 383 -30.78 1.13 -2.65
CA TYR A 383 -29.71 0.44 -1.94
C TYR A 383 -29.46 1.09 -0.58
N SER A 384 -29.34 0.25 0.46
CA SER A 384 -28.77 0.62 1.75
C SER A 384 -27.30 0.22 1.76
N CYS A 385 -26.42 1.17 2.07
CA CYS A 385 -24.97 1.01 2.02
C CYS A 385 -24.38 1.31 3.41
N GLN A 386 -23.60 0.37 3.93
CA GLN A 386 -22.88 0.48 5.20
C GLN A 386 -21.39 0.34 4.96
N LEU A 387 -20.57 1.18 5.61
CA LEU A 387 -19.13 1.05 5.50
C LEU A 387 -18.65 -0.25 6.15
N ARG A 388 -17.87 -1.02 5.40
CA ARG A 388 -17.02 -2.08 5.96
C ARG A 388 -15.95 -1.39 6.81
N GLN A 389 -15.68 -1.91 8.01
CA GLN A 389 -14.60 -1.44 8.89
C GLN A 389 -14.41 0.10 8.84
N PRO A 390 -15.40 0.87 9.31
CA PRO A 390 -15.59 2.28 8.94
C PRO A 390 -14.40 3.18 9.26
N ASN A 391 -13.70 2.93 10.38
CA ASN A 391 -12.55 3.74 10.78
C ASN A 391 -11.38 3.53 9.81
N GLN A 392 -11.16 2.30 9.36
CA GLN A 392 -10.11 1.93 8.41
C GLN A 392 -10.38 2.50 7.03
N VAL A 393 -11.61 2.35 6.51
CA VAL A 393 -11.99 2.92 5.21
C VAL A 393 -11.87 4.44 5.22
N LYS A 394 -12.31 5.12 6.29
CA LYS A 394 -12.12 6.57 6.41
C LYS A 394 -10.65 6.98 6.34
N LYS A 395 -9.75 6.29 7.05
CA LYS A 395 -8.30 6.56 6.97
C LYS A 395 -7.74 6.41 5.55
N ILE A 396 -8.18 5.39 4.81
CA ILE A 396 -7.78 5.19 3.40
C ILE A 396 -8.21 6.40 2.56
N PHE A 397 -9.46 6.82 2.66
CA PHE A 397 -9.97 7.97 1.89
C PHE A 397 -9.37 9.32 2.33
N GLU A 398 -9.02 9.47 3.61
CA GLU A 398 -8.27 10.64 4.09
C GLU A 398 -6.88 10.71 3.47
N PHE A 399 -6.15 9.59 3.42
CA PHE A 399 -4.84 9.52 2.76
C PHE A 399 -4.94 9.87 1.28
N LEU A 400 -5.93 9.32 0.57
CA LEU A 400 -6.12 9.57 -0.86
C LEU A 400 -6.41 11.05 -1.20
N LYS A 401 -6.99 11.81 -0.26
CA LYS A 401 -7.25 13.25 -0.43
C LYS A 401 -5.99 14.11 -0.32
N ASP A 402 -4.93 13.62 0.31
CA ASP A 402 -3.68 14.36 0.54
C ASP A 402 -2.71 14.26 -0.65
N GLY A 403 -3.20 14.49 -1.88
CA GLY A 403 -2.36 14.55 -3.08
C GLY A 403 -2.22 13.26 -3.89
N PHE A 404 -3.03 12.22 -3.61
CA PHE A 404 -2.99 10.92 -4.30
C PHE A 404 -4.24 10.65 -5.17
N HIS A 405 -4.86 11.70 -5.71
CA HIS A 405 -6.11 11.59 -6.48
C HIS A 405 -6.03 10.62 -7.67
N GLU A 406 -4.86 10.49 -8.32
CA GLU A 406 -4.66 9.52 -9.40
C GLU A 406 -4.90 8.08 -8.92
N VAL A 407 -4.49 7.77 -7.67
CA VAL A 407 -4.65 6.45 -7.05
C VAL A 407 -6.10 6.17 -6.68
N SER A 408 -6.90 7.21 -6.38
CA SER A 408 -8.33 7.05 -6.08
C SER A 408 -9.09 6.36 -7.21
N SER A 409 -8.69 6.58 -8.46
CA SER A 409 -9.31 5.92 -9.61
C SER A 409 -9.05 4.41 -9.66
N SER A 410 -7.92 3.97 -9.08
CA SER A 410 -7.46 2.58 -8.98
C SER A 410 -7.95 1.87 -7.71
N LEU A 411 -8.56 2.59 -6.76
CA LEU A 411 -9.13 2.02 -5.54
C LEU A 411 -10.21 0.98 -5.88
N ASP A 412 -10.03 -0.24 -5.40
CA ASP A 412 -11.01 -1.31 -5.51
C ASP A 412 -11.08 -2.14 -4.22
N LEU A 413 -12.00 -1.73 -3.33
CA LEU A 413 -12.34 -2.44 -2.09
C LEU A 413 -13.55 -3.38 -2.26
N SER A 414 -13.83 -3.83 -3.49
CA SER A 414 -14.78 -4.92 -3.71
C SER A 414 -14.11 -6.27 -3.42
N PHE A 415 -14.83 -7.15 -2.73
CA PHE A 415 -14.34 -8.44 -2.28
C PHE A 415 -15.46 -9.48 -2.41
N ASP A 416 -15.12 -10.62 -3.01
CA ASP A 416 -16.03 -11.78 -3.08
C ASP A 416 -16.08 -12.54 -1.73
N ASP A 417 -15.00 -12.45 -0.94
CA ASP A 417 -14.84 -13.09 0.36
C ASP A 417 -14.60 -12.03 1.45
N ASP A 418 -15.46 -12.01 2.47
CA ASP A 418 -15.35 -11.06 3.58
C ASP A 418 -14.06 -11.26 4.40
N SER A 419 -13.49 -12.47 4.45
CA SER A 419 -12.21 -12.71 5.14
C SER A 419 -11.03 -11.99 4.47
N VAL A 420 -11.04 -11.88 3.15
CA VAL A 420 -10.05 -11.12 2.37
C VAL A 420 -10.22 -9.62 2.63
N ALA A 421 -11.47 -9.15 2.72
CA ALA A 421 -11.77 -7.76 3.09
C ALA A 421 -11.27 -7.44 4.50
N ASP A 422 -11.48 -8.37 5.44
CA ASP A 422 -11.11 -8.24 6.84
C ASP A 422 -9.59 -8.17 7.04
N GLU A 423 -8.82 -8.76 6.15
CA GLU A 423 -7.35 -8.70 6.14
C GLU A 423 -6.79 -7.50 5.36
N LYS A 424 -7.33 -7.22 4.16
CA LYS A 424 -6.78 -6.19 3.27
C LYS A 424 -7.11 -4.77 3.73
N ILE A 425 -8.33 -4.50 4.20
CA ILE A 425 -8.75 -3.13 4.58
C ILE A 425 -7.91 -2.58 5.75
N PRO A 426 -7.68 -3.31 6.85
CA PRO A 426 -6.84 -2.81 7.92
C PRO A 426 -5.40 -2.60 7.50
N PHE A 427 -4.84 -3.51 6.70
CA PHE A 427 -3.50 -3.34 6.17
C PHE A 427 -3.38 -2.09 5.30
N LEU A 428 -4.36 -1.82 4.41
CA LEU A 428 -4.36 -0.60 3.60
C LEU A 428 -4.47 0.65 4.48
N ALA A 429 -5.28 0.63 5.54
CA ALA A 429 -5.36 1.75 6.48
C ALA A 429 -4.04 1.95 7.25
N TYR A 430 -3.38 0.86 7.66
CA TYR A 430 -2.05 0.90 8.27
C TYR A 430 -1.01 1.46 7.29
N LEU A 431 -0.98 0.98 6.05
CA LEU A 431 -0.05 1.41 5.03
C LEU A 431 -0.24 2.89 4.70
N ALA A 432 -1.48 3.36 4.59
CA ALA A 432 -1.81 4.77 4.41
C ALA A 432 -1.23 5.64 5.55
N SER A 433 -1.42 5.23 6.81
CA SER A 433 -0.82 5.92 7.95
C SER A 433 0.71 5.88 7.91
N PHE A 434 1.29 4.71 7.63
CA PHE A 434 2.75 4.52 7.55
C PHE A 434 3.39 5.43 6.51
N LEU A 435 2.84 5.48 5.29
CA LEU A 435 3.36 6.31 4.19
C LEU A 435 3.13 7.82 4.40
N LYS A 436 2.15 8.19 5.24
CA LYS A 436 1.88 9.60 5.59
C LYS A 436 2.78 10.11 6.71
N GLU A 437 3.02 9.27 7.72
CA GLU A 437 3.78 9.63 8.93
C GLU A 437 5.29 9.54 8.71
N ASN A 438 5.76 8.55 7.94
CA ASN A 438 7.18 8.30 7.73
C ASN A 438 7.66 8.96 6.43
N LYS A 439 8.42 10.06 6.58
CA LYS A 439 9.04 10.73 5.44
C LYS A 439 10.26 9.97 4.92
N SER A 440 11.00 9.30 5.78
CA SER A 440 12.15 8.44 5.49
C SER A 440 11.87 7.02 5.99
N ASN A 441 12.57 6.03 5.42
CA ASN A 441 12.46 4.66 5.91
C ASN A 441 13.26 4.48 7.21
N PRO A 442 12.75 3.70 8.17
CA PRO A 442 13.48 3.41 9.39
C PRO A 442 14.73 2.55 9.10
N CYS A 443 15.80 2.80 9.85
CA CYS A 443 16.96 1.92 9.89
C CYS A 443 16.60 0.66 10.67
N GLU A 444 16.39 -0.46 9.96
CA GLU A 444 15.97 -1.73 10.55
C GLU A 444 17.04 -2.81 10.38
N PRO A 445 17.20 -3.73 11.36
CA PRO A 445 18.17 -4.80 11.27
C PRO A 445 17.97 -5.68 10.03
N PRO A 446 19.06 -6.11 9.35
CA PRO A 446 18.99 -7.04 8.21
C PRO A 446 18.21 -8.32 8.48
N ALA A 447 18.29 -8.82 9.72
CA ALA A 447 17.64 -10.03 10.22
C ALA A 447 16.13 -9.89 10.46
N GLY A 448 15.54 -8.75 10.08
CA GLY A 448 14.12 -8.43 10.24
C GLY A 448 13.88 -7.27 11.19
N CYS A 449 12.86 -6.47 10.88
CA CYS A 449 12.54 -5.28 11.64
C CYS A 449 12.18 -5.64 13.09
N LEU A 450 12.66 -4.82 14.03
CA LEU A 450 12.53 -5.13 15.44
C LEU A 450 11.06 -5.24 15.85
N ASN A 451 10.20 -4.40 15.28
CA ASN A 451 8.76 -4.44 15.53
C ASN A 451 8.13 -5.77 15.08
N PHE A 452 8.45 -6.25 13.87
CA PHE A 452 7.92 -7.53 13.39
C PHE A 452 8.40 -8.70 14.24
N ARG A 453 9.69 -8.74 14.62
CA ARG A 453 10.21 -9.78 15.53
C ARG A 453 9.54 -9.74 16.91
N LYS A 454 9.27 -8.54 17.45
CA LYS A 454 8.48 -8.36 18.69
C LYS A 454 7.05 -8.90 18.54
N LEU A 455 6.40 -8.67 17.40
CA LEU A 455 5.06 -9.17 17.12
C LEU A 455 5.03 -10.70 16.99
N VAL A 456 5.99 -11.31 16.28
CA VAL A 456 6.13 -12.78 16.22
C VAL A 456 6.36 -13.38 17.60
N ALA A 457 7.31 -12.82 18.38
CA ALA A 457 7.57 -13.27 19.74
C ALA A 457 6.35 -13.10 20.66
N GLY A 458 5.64 -11.97 20.54
CA GLY A 458 4.41 -11.68 21.24
C GLY A 458 3.29 -12.67 20.91
N PHE A 459 3.13 -13.03 19.64
CA PHE A 459 2.18 -14.04 19.16
C PHE A 459 2.49 -15.42 19.76
N MET A 460 3.75 -15.86 19.68
CA MET A 460 4.20 -17.12 20.26
C MET A 460 4.01 -17.16 21.79
N LYS A 461 4.26 -16.04 22.48
CA LYS A 461 4.02 -15.90 23.93
C LYS A 461 2.54 -15.97 24.28
N SER A 462 1.68 -15.27 23.53
CA SER A 462 0.29 -15.04 23.91
C SER A 462 -0.64 -16.19 23.51
N TYR A 463 -0.42 -16.78 22.33
CA TYR A 463 -1.29 -17.82 21.76
C TYR A 463 -0.74 -19.23 21.90
N HIS A 464 0.59 -19.38 22.01
CA HIS A 464 1.24 -20.68 22.13
C HIS A 464 1.97 -20.89 23.46
N HIS A 465 1.98 -19.88 24.35
CA HIS A 465 2.66 -19.92 25.65
C HIS A 465 4.17 -20.19 25.58
N ILE A 466 4.81 -19.77 24.49
CA ILE A 466 6.26 -19.93 24.28
C ILE A 466 6.94 -18.59 24.62
N PRO A 467 7.77 -18.50 25.66
CA PRO A 467 8.37 -17.24 26.12
C PRO A 467 9.58 -16.85 25.26
N LEU A 468 9.34 -16.57 23.98
CA LEU A 468 10.36 -16.07 23.04
C LEU A 468 10.62 -14.58 23.23
N THR A 469 11.84 -14.15 22.89
CA THR A 469 12.20 -12.74 22.69
C THR A 469 12.49 -12.47 21.21
N PRO A 470 12.60 -11.20 20.78
CA PRO A 470 13.04 -10.87 19.42
C PRO A 470 14.39 -11.48 19.04
N ASP A 471 15.25 -11.78 20.03
CA ASP A 471 16.57 -12.39 19.84
C ASP A 471 16.50 -13.92 19.64
N ASN A 472 15.30 -14.49 19.57
CA ASN A 472 15.10 -15.88 19.16
C ASN A 472 14.59 -15.99 17.72
N VAL A 473 14.25 -14.87 17.07
CA VAL A 473 13.53 -14.85 15.78
C VAL A 473 14.40 -14.19 14.71
N VAL A 474 14.69 -14.92 13.64
CA VAL A 474 15.41 -14.40 12.47
C VAL A 474 14.49 -14.43 11.25
N VAL A 475 14.35 -13.32 10.54
CA VAL A 475 13.41 -13.16 9.42
C VAL A 475 14.13 -13.33 8.08
N PHE A 476 13.50 -14.08 7.18
CA PHE A 476 13.97 -14.40 5.85
C PHE A 476 12.94 -13.97 4.79
N PRO A 477 13.36 -13.65 3.57
CA PRO A 477 12.45 -13.33 2.47
C PRO A 477 11.48 -14.46 2.09
N SER A 478 11.89 -15.71 2.27
CA SER A 478 11.03 -16.88 2.03
C SER A 478 11.58 -18.10 2.77
N ARG A 479 10.75 -19.14 2.89
CA ARG A 479 11.16 -20.44 3.44
C ARG A 479 12.30 -21.05 2.63
N ALA A 480 12.25 -20.94 1.30
CA ALA A 480 13.30 -21.47 0.42
C ALA A 480 14.67 -20.83 0.71
N VAL A 481 14.68 -19.49 0.86
CA VAL A 481 15.89 -18.74 1.20
C VAL A 481 16.41 -19.12 2.60
N ALA A 482 15.53 -19.34 3.57
CA ALA A 482 15.93 -19.80 4.90
C ALA A 482 16.65 -21.16 4.87
N ILE A 483 16.13 -22.11 4.08
CA ILE A 483 16.71 -23.45 3.93
C ILE A 483 18.06 -23.37 3.20
N GLU A 484 18.15 -22.62 2.10
CA GLU A 484 19.41 -22.45 1.38
C GLU A 484 20.49 -21.83 2.27
N ASN A 485 20.16 -20.74 2.97
CA ASN A 485 21.09 -20.05 3.86
C ASN A 485 21.55 -20.96 5.00
N ALA A 486 20.67 -21.80 5.55
CA ALA A 486 21.06 -22.79 6.54
C ALA A 486 22.04 -23.81 5.95
N LEU A 487 21.76 -24.37 4.76
CA LEU A 487 22.65 -25.33 4.11
C LEU A 487 24.02 -24.72 3.76
N GLN A 488 24.07 -23.46 3.30
CA GLN A 488 25.32 -22.74 3.06
C GLN A 488 26.12 -22.54 4.34
N LEU A 489 25.48 -22.09 5.42
CA LEU A 489 26.11 -21.82 6.71
C LEU A 489 26.85 -23.06 7.29
N PHE A 490 26.26 -24.24 7.13
CA PHE A 490 26.88 -25.50 7.60
C PHE A 490 27.73 -26.20 6.54
N SER A 491 27.48 -25.93 5.25
CA SER A 491 28.11 -26.60 4.09
C SER A 491 28.24 -28.13 4.26
N PRO A 492 27.15 -28.86 4.55
CA PRO A 492 27.23 -30.27 4.95
C PRO A 492 27.65 -31.17 3.78
N ALA A 493 28.58 -32.09 4.04
CA ALA A 493 28.96 -33.14 3.09
C ALA A 493 27.82 -34.12 2.81
N LEU A 494 26.84 -34.21 3.72
CA LEU A 494 25.55 -34.87 3.47
C LEU A 494 24.46 -34.20 4.31
N ALA A 495 23.42 -33.72 3.62
CA ALA A 495 22.16 -33.30 4.21
C ALA A 495 21.02 -34.20 3.72
N ILE A 496 20.04 -34.41 4.59
CA ILE A 496 18.75 -35.00 4.21
C ILE A 496 17.70 -33.90 4.21
N VAL A 497 16.95 -33.79 3.12
CA VAL A 497 15.91 -32.77 2.96
C VAL A 497 14.60 -33.42 2.52
N ASP A 498 13.48 -33.03 3.13
CA ASP A 498 12.14 -33.44 2.70
C ASP A 498 11.92 -33.11 1.21
N GLU A 499 11.42 -34.07 0.43
CA GLU A 499 11.18 -33.96 -1.01
C GLU A 499 10.36 -32.72 -1.41
N HIS A 500 9.46 -32.23 -0.55
CA HIS A 500 8.65 -31.05 -0.85
C HIS A 500 9.44 -29.75 -0.71
N LEU A 501 10.58 -29.79 -0.02
CA LEU A 501 11.44 -28.64 0.25
C LEU A 501 12.64 -28.57 -0.71
N THR A 502 12.93 -29.65 -1.46
CA THR A 502 14.07 -29.71 -2.39
C THR A 502 13.84 -28.98 -3.71
N ARG A 503 12.58 -28.70 -4.09
CA ARG A 503 12.22 -28.04 -5.35
C ARG A 503 12.99 -26.75 -5.61
N HIS A 504 13.32 -26.01 -4.55
CA HIS A 504 13.99 -24.72 -4.63
C HIS A 504 15.50 -24.79 -4.41
N LEU A 505 16.07 -25.98 -4.18
CA LEU A 505 17.51 -26.13 -3.99
C LEU A 505 18.26 -26.20 -5.33
N PRO A 506 19.54 -25.82 -5.37
CA PRO A 506 20.41 -26.03 -6.52
C PRO A 506 20.37 -27.48 -7.02
N LYS A 507 20.10 -27.69 -8.31
CA LYS A 507 19.99 -29.05 -8.88
C LYS A 507 21.25 -29.89 -8.67
N GLN A 508 22.42 -29.23 -8.67
CA GLN A 508 23.71 -29.87 -8.44
C GLN A 508 23.90 -30.42 -7.01
N TRP A 509 23.16 -29.90 -6.02
CA TRP A 509 23.20 -30.45 -4.66
C TRP A 509 22.40 -31.75 -4.56
N LEU A 510 21.37 -31.91 -5.39
CA LEU A 510 20.48 -33.07 -5.38
C LEU A 510 21.14 -34.26 -6.08
N THR A 511 21.97 -35.01 -5.34
CA THR A 511 22.68 -36.18 -5.87
C THR A 511 23.01 -37.20 -4.78
N SER A 512 23.01 -38.48 -5.16
CA SER A 512 23.50 -39.60 -4.33
C SER A 512 24.85 -40.13 -4.78
N LEU A 513 25.34 -39.72 -5.97
CA LEU A 513 26.56 -40.24 -6.59
C LEU A 513 27.83 -39.92 -5.79
N ALA A 514 27.79 -38.84 -5.00
CA ALA A 514 28.88 -38.47 -4.09
C ALA A 514 29.09 -39.51 -2.95
N ILE A 515 28.14 -40.42 -2.73
CA ILE A 515 28.27 -41.50 -1.73
C ILE A 515 29.11 -42.67 -2.28
N GLU A 516 29.02 -43.00 -3.57
CA GLU A 516 29.78 -44.08 -4.20
C GLU A 516 31.29 -43.74 -4.35
N GLY A 517 31.63 -42.46 -4.54
CA GLY A 517 33.01 -41.98 -4.73
C GLY A 517 33.88 -41.87 -3.47
N ARG A 518 33.34 -42.14 -2.26
CA ARG A 518 34.06 -41.98 -0.98
C ARG A 518 35.29 -42.90 -0.83
N ALA A 519 35.48 -43.88 -1.71
CA ALA A 519 36.61 -44.80 -1.65
C ALA A 519 37.84 -44.39 -2.50
N GLU A 520 37.70 -43.58 -3.57
CA GLU A 520 38.82 -43.40 -4.53
C GLU A 520 38.97 -42.00 -5.18
N SER A 521 38.19 -40.97 -4.85
CA SER A 521 38.34 -39.64 -5.48
C SER A 521 38.57 -38.47 -4.52
N ASN A 522 39.54 -37.61 -4.87
CA ASN A 522 39.78 -36.26 -4.35
C ASN A 522 38.55 -35.36 -4.61
N HIS A 523 37.46 -35.53 -3.87
CA HIS A 523 36.36 -34.58 -3.86
C HIS A 523 36.80 -33.29 -3.17
N ALA A 524 36.48 -32.15 -3.76
CA ALA A 524 36.75 -30.85 -3.18
C ALA A 524 36.00 -30.70 -1.84
N GLU A 525 36.76 -30.50 -0.77
CA GLU A 525 36.29 -30.16 0.57
C GLU A 525 35.28 -28.99 0.48
N GLY A 526 34.09 -29.13 1.07
CA GLY A 526 33.07 -28.06 1.09
C GLY A 526 31.91 -28.14 0.07
N THR A 527 31.72 -29.26 -0.62
CA THR A 527 30.57 -29.43 -1.55
C THR A 527 29.32 -29.93 -0.83
N VAL A 528 28.21 -29.18 -0.91
CA VAL A 528 26.91 -29.57 -0.33
C VAL A 528 26.28 -30.71 -1.13
N THR A 529 25.95 -31.81 -0.45
CA THR A 529 25.19 -32.94 -1.02
C THR A 529 23.86 -33.11 -0.29
N VAL A 530 22.77 -33.19 -1.03
CA VAL A 530 21.40 -33.31 -0.51
C VAL A 530 20.76 -34.60 -1.04
N ILE A 531 20.20 -35.38 -0.12
CA ILE A 531 19.35 -36.54 -0.44
C ILE A 531 17.91 -36.21 -0.04
N GLU A 532 17.00 -36.47 -0.98
CA GLU A 532 15.56 -36.37 -0.75
C GLU A 532 15.09 -37.47 0.21
N ALA A 533 14.24 -37.10 1.15
CA ALA A 533 13.64 -38.02 2.09
C ALA A 533 12.11 -37.85 2.16
N PRO A 534 11.39 -38.93 2.51
CA PRO A 534 9.97 -38.85 2.79
C PRO A 534 9.72 -38.02 4.06
N ARG A 535 8.57 -37.35 4.10
CA ARG A 535 8.14 -36.51 5.22
C ARG A 535 7.74 -37.28 6.49
N GLN A 536 7.45 -38.58 6.38
CA GLN A 536 7.02 -39.40 7.52
C GLN A 536 8.19 -39.64 8.50
N SER A 537 7.97 -39.33 9.78
CA SER A 537 9.04 -39.31 10.78
C SER A 537 9.75 -40.66 10.97
N ASP A 538 9.02 -41.78 10.98
CA ASP A 538 9.61 -43.12 11.17
C ASP A 538 10.61 -43.49 10.05
N LEU A 539 10.25 -43.21 8.80
CA LEU A 539 11.11 -43.46 7.64
C LEU A 539 12.32 -42.53 7.65
N LEU A 540 12.10 -41.25 7.98
CA LEU A 540 13.18 -40.28 8.09
C LEU A 540 14.18 -40.66 9.21
N ILE A 541 13.69 -41.13 10.37
CA ILE A 541 14.55 -41.60 11.46
C ILE A 541 15.40 -42.79 11.02
N GLU A 542 14.85 -43.72 10.23
CA GLU A 542 15.63 -44.82 9.65
C GLU A 542 16.76 -44.27 8.76
N LEU A 543 16.44 -43.34 7.86
CA LEU A 543 17.43 -42.71 6.99
C LEU A 543 18.51 -41.96 7.78
N ILE A 544 18.14 -41.18 8.80
CA ILE A 544 19.07 -40.46 9.67
C ILE A 544 20.05 -41.43 10.31
N ARG A 545 19.56 -42.53 10.89
CA ARG A 545 20.40 -43.52 11.58
C ARG A 545 21.33 -44.28 10.62
N LYS A 546 20.89 -44.52 9.38
CA LYS A 546 21.66 -45.27 8.37
C LYS A 546 22.69 -44.41 7.65
N LEU A 547 22.28 -43.24 7.19
CA LEU A 547 23.09 -42.35 6.34
C LEU A 547 23.95 -41.39 7.16
N LYS A 548 23.59 -41.16 8.43
CA LYS A 548 24.29 -40.27 9.37
C LYS A 548 24.56 -38.88 8.77
N PRO A 549 23.52 -38.14 8.34
CA PRO A 549 23.69 -36.82 7.77
C PRO A 549 24.22 -35.82 8.80
N GLN A 550 24.82 -34.73 8.34
CA GLN A 550 25.23 -33.64 9.23
C GLN A 550 24.10 -32.64 9.47
N VAL A 551 23.22 -32.45 8.48
CA VAL A 551 22.05 -31.56 8.56
C VAL A 551 20.82 -32.30 8.08
N VAL A 552 19.70 -32.10 8.75
CA VAL A 552 18.38 -32.61 8.38
C VAL A 552 17.42 -31.43 8.27
N VAL A 553 16.75 -31.29 7.14
CA VAL A 553 15.69 -30.29 6.93
C VAL A 553 14.39 -31.03 6.59
N THR A 554 13.35 -30.92 7.42
CA THR A 554 12.12 -31.70 7.19
C THR A 554 10.87 -30.97 7.61
N GLY A 555 9.76 -31.22 6.90
CA GLY A 555 8.43 -30.94 7.41
C GLY A 555 7.94 -32.04 8.35
N MET A 556 6.66 -31.96 8.73
CA MET A 556 5.94 -33.05 9.41
C MET A 556 4.69 -33.44 8.63
N ALA A 557 4.39 -34.75 8.60
CA ALA A 557 3.12 -35.22 8.06
C ALA A 557 1.94 -34.71 8.92
N GLN A 558 0.79 -34.46 8.30
CA GLN A 558 -0.31 -33.77 8.97
C GLN A 558 -0.85 -34.49 10.21
N PHE A 559 -0.85 -35.83 10.22
CA PHE A 559 -1.25 -36.62 11.40
C PHE A 559 -0.19 -36.62 12.51
N GLU A 560 1.09 -36.47 12.17
CA GLU A 560 2.21 -36.41 13.13
C GLU A 560 2.33 -35.04 13.78
N ALA A 561 1.92 -33.98 13.06
CA ALA A 561 2.02 -32.60 13.50
C ALA A 561 1.13 -32.25 14.71
N ILE A 562 0.20 -33.12 15.12
CA ILE A 562 -0.77 -32.84 16.19
C ILE A 562 -0.16 -33.04 17.60
N THR A 563 0.78 -33.98 17.75
CA THR A 563 1.40 -34.37 19.03
C THR A 563 2.91 -34.18 19.01
N SER A 564 3.55 -34.01 20.17
CA SER A 564 5.01 -33.79 20.22
C SER A 564 5.83 -35.06 19.94
N ALA A 565 5.23 -36.26 19.88
CA ALA A 565 5.95 -37.53 19.85
C ALA A 565 6.88 -37.67 18.63
N ALA A 566 6.41 -37.36 17.43
CA ALA A 566 7.22 -37.43 16.22
C ALA A 566 8.41 -36.44 16.26
N PHE A 567 8.15 -35.22 16.74
CA PHE A 567 9.19 -34.21 16.91
C PHE A 567 10.25 -34.63 17.94
N GLU A 568 9.83 -35.15 19.10
CA GLU A 568 10.75 -35.68 20.12
C GLU A 568 11.61 -36.83 19.58
N ASN A 569 11.01 -37.74 18.81
CA ASN A 569 11.74 -38.84 18.18
C ASN A 569 12.78 -38.34 17.15
N LEU A 570 12.44 -37.32 16.35
CA LEU A 570 13.38 -36.68 15.42
C LEU A 570 14.52 -35.97 16.15
N LEU A 571 14.21 -35.23 17.23
CA LEU A 571 15.23 -34.59 18.08
C LEU A 571 16.21 -35.61 18.64
N ASN A 572 15.72 -36.75 19.13
CA ASN A 572 16.55 -37.84 19.65
C ASN A 572 17.38 -38.50 18.55
N ALA A 573 16.79 -38.82 17.41
CA ALA A 573 17.52 -39.47 16.31
C ALA A 573 18.63 -38.59 15.73
N THR A 574 18.38 -37.29 15.57
CA THR A 574 19.39 -36.32 15.13
C THR A 574 20.47 -36.09 16.19
N LYS A 575 20.08 -36.05 17.47
CA LYS A 575 21.02 -36.02 18.59
C LYS A 575 21.97 -37.20 18.57
N ASP A 576 21.45 -38.44 18.51
CA ASP A 576 22.25 -39.68 18.55
C ASP A 576 23.33 -39.75 17.46
N VAL A 577 23.07 -39.13 16.31
CA VAL A 577 23.95 -39.11 15.14
C VAL A 577 24.90 -37.90 15.14
N GLY A 578 24.59 -36.83 15.89
CA GLY A 578 25.31 -35.55 15.82
C GLY A 578 24.86 -34.65 14.67
N SER A 579 23.63 -34.81 14.19
CA SER A 579 23.03 -34.00 13.12
C SER A 579 22.35 -32.76 13.66
N ARG A 580 22.36 -31.65 12.91
CA ARG A 580 21.48 -30.49 13.16
C ARG A 580 20.13 -30.68 12.48
N LEU A 581 19.06 -30.22 13.13
CA LEU A 581 17.68 -30.33 12.66
C LEU A 581 17.08 -28.95 12.35
N PHE A 582 16.59 -28.76 11.13
CA PHE A 582 15.73 -27.64 10.74
C PHE A 582 14.33 -28.19 10.46
N LEU A 583 13.37 -27.89 11.33
CA LEU A 583 12.01 -28.39 11.19
C LEU A 583 11.09 -27.32 10.60
N ASP A 584 10.54 -27.57 9.42
CA ASP A 584 9.55 -26.71 8.78
C ASP A 584 8.14 -26.99 9.31
N ILE A 585 7.51 -25.97 9.91
CA ILE A 585 6.12 -26.03 10.36
C ILE A 585 5.20 -25.10 9.56
N SER A 586 5.65 -24.55 8.43
CA SER A 586 4.91 -23.58 7.61
C SER A 586 3.47 -24.01 7.29
N GLU A 587 3.27 -25.28 6.90
CA GLU A 587 1.95 -25.82 6.58
C GLU A 587 1.03 -25.94 7.82
N HIS A 588 1.61 -26.02 9.01
CA HIS A 588 0.93 -26.24 10.29
C HIS A 588 0.89 -24.98 11.17
N LEU A 589 1.41 -23.86 10.68
CA LEU A 589 1.29 -22.56 11.33
C LEU A 589 -0.03 -21.91 10.89
N GLU A 590 -0.78 -21.43 11.87
CA GLU A 590 -2.08 -20.80 11.66
C GLU A 590 -2.13 -19.50 12.45
N LEU A 591 -2.34 -18.38 11.73
CA LEU A 591 -2.52 -17.07 12.34
C LEU A 591 -3.99 -16.90 12.69
N SER A 592 -4.35 -17.33 13.90
CA SER A 592 -5.74 -17.31 14.37
C SER A 592 -5.78 -17.03 15.87
N SER A 593 -6.92 -16.52 16.34
CA SER A 593 -7.20 -16.36 17.77
C SER A 593 -7.45 -17.70 18.47
N LEU A 594 -7.73 -18.77 17.71
CA LEU A 594 -7.85 -20.14 18.19
C LEU A 594 -7.06 -21.07 17.25
N PRO A 595 -5.72 -21.05 17.33
CA PRO A 595 -4.88 -21.83 16.42
C PRO A 595 -5.06 -23.33 16.67
N SER A 596 -5.00 -24.12 15.60
CA SER A 596 -5.06 -25.58 15.67
C SER A 596 -3.89 -26.17 16.49
N SER A 597 -4.11 -27.40 16.98
CA SER A 597 -3.12 -28.11 17.79
C SER A 597 -1.86 -28.45 16.99
N ASN A 598 -0.72 -27.88 17.39
CA ASN A 598 0.60 -28.18 16.82
C ASN A 598 1.53 -28.80 17.89
N GLY A 599 2.00 -30.01 17.63
CA GLY A 599 2.85 -30.81 18.51
C GLY A 599 4.23 -30.21 18.78
N VAL A 600 4.80 -29.48 17.82
CA VAL A 600 6.08 -28.77 17.97
C VAL A 600 5.91 -27.56 18.86
N LEU A 601 4.86 -26.76 18.64
CA LEU A 601 4.56 -25.60 19.49
C LEU A 601 4.21 -26.04 20.92
N LYS A 602 3.48 -27.15 21.08
CA LYS A 602 3.23 -27.79 22.39
C LYS A 602 4.52 -28.22 23.09
N TYR A 603 5.48 -28.78 22.35
CA TYR A 603 6.79 -29.10 22.90
C TYR A 603 7.49 -27.83 23.42
N LEU A 604 7.53 -26.77 22.60
CA LEU A 604 8.19 -25.51 22.92
C LEU A 604 7.56 -24.75 24.10
N ALA A 605 6.26 -24.94 24.33
CA ALA A 605 5.56 -24.39 25.48
C ALA A 605 6.01 -25.03 26.81
N GLY A 606 6.42 -26.31 26.79
CA GLY A 606 6.84 -27.06 27.98
C GLY A 606 8.35 -27.26 28.14
N LYS A 607 9.12 -27.19 27.05
CA LYS A 607 10.55 -27.47 26.98
C LYS A 607 11.26 -26.41 26.14
N THR A 608 12.49 -26.06 26.48
CA THR A 608 13.31 -25.19 25.62
C THR A 608 13.75 -25.94 24.35
N LEU A 609 13.91 -25.24 23.24
CA LEU A 609 14.43 -25.83 22.00
C LEU A 609 15.90 -26.27 22.20
N PRO A 610 16.27 -27.52 21.87
CA PRO A 610 17.66 -27.96 21.93
C PRO A 610 18.57 -27.19 20.94
N SER A 611 19.85 -27.03 21.28
CA SER A 611 20.81 -26.21 20.51
C SER A 611 21.15 -26.74 19.11
N HIS A 612 20.86 -28.01 18.83
CA HIS A 612 21.02 -28.61 17.50
C HIS A 612 19.79 -28.43 16.61
N ALA A 613 18.70 -27.84 17.11
CA ALA A 613 17.44 -27.69 16.41
C ALA A 613 17.05 -26.22 16.18
N ALA A 614 16.45 -25.95 15.02
CA ALA A 614 15.79 -24.68 14.70
C ALA A 614 14.43 -24.96 14.04
N ILE A 615 13.46 -24.08 14.26
CA ILE A 615 12.12 -24.20 13.67
C ILE A 615 11.95 -23.17 12.55
N LEU A 616 11.53 -23.60 11.38
CA LEU A 616 11.23 -22.75 10.23
C LEU A 616 9.72 -22.52 10.11
N CYS A 617 9.34 -21.25 9.95
CA CYS A 617 7.96 -20.80 9.87
C CYS A 617 7.79 -19.86 8.66
N GLY A 618 7.33 -20.38 7.53
CA GLY A 618 6.94 -19.63 6.35
C GLY A 618 5.47 -19.21 6.40
N LEU A 619 5.19 -17.96 6.09
CA LEU A 619 3.84 -17.41 5.96
C LEU A 619 3.36 -17.62 4.52
N VAL A 620 2.93 -18.85 4.23
CA VAL A 620 2.67 -19.36 2.87
C VAL A 620 1.18 -19.48 2.52
N LYS A 621 0.27 -19.06 3.41
CA LYS A 621 -1.18 -19.20 3.27
C LYS A 621 -1.89 -17.90 2.87
N ASN A 622 -1.14 -16.95 2.31
CA ASN A 622 -1.65 -15.64 1.95
C ASN A 622 -2.60 -15.71 0.74
N GLN A 623 -3.86 -15.33 0.95
CA GLN A 623 -4.87 -15.28 -0.10
C GLN A 623 -5.02 -13.88 -0.72
N VAL A 624 -4.63 -12.83 0.01
CA VAL A 624 -4.74 -11.43 -0.46
C VAL A 624 -3.66 -11.12 -1.48
N TYR A 625 -2.41 -11.52 -1.19
CA TYR A 625 -1.24 -11.33 -2.05
C TYR A 625 -0.49 -12.66 -2.18
N SER A 626 -0.99 -13.54 -3.05
CA SER A 626 -0.57 -14.95 -3.13
C SER A 626 0.92 -15.21 -3.38
N ASP A 627 1.67 -14.26 -3.95
CA ASP A 627 3.10 -14.35 -4.20
C ASP A 627 3.96 -13.57 -3.19
N LEU A 628 3.33 -12.94 -2.18
CA LEU A 628 4.01 -12.25 -1.08
C LEU A 628 4.28 -13.25 0.06
N GLU A 629 5.54 -13.57 0.29
CA GLU A 629 6.00 -14.47 1.35
C GLU A 629 6.96 -13.76 2.31
N VAL A 630 6.91 -14.14 3.57
CA VAL A 630 7.96 -13.89 4.58
C VAL A 630 8.10 -15.18 5.37
N ALA A 631 9.32 -15.55 5.75
CA ALA A 631 9.57 -16.65 6.66
C ALA A 631 10.36 -16.17 7.88
N PHE A 632 10.30 -16.92 8.97
CA PHE A 632 11.15 -16.71 10.12
C PHE A 632 11.63 -18.04 10.71
N ALA A 633 12.84 -18.03 11.24
CA ALA A 633 13.41 -19.13 12.00
C ALA A 633 13.40 -18.82 13.49
N ILE A 634 13.07 -19.82 14.30
CA ILE A 634 13.16 -19.77 15.76
C ILE A 634 14.37 -20.60 16.19
N SER A 635 15.31 -19.97 16.90
CA SER A 635 16.44 -20.62 17.57
C SER A 635 16.59 -20.06 18.98
N GLU A 636 16.69 -20.96 19.97
CA GLU A 636 17.03 -20.59 21.35
C GLU A 636 18.54 -20.72 21.63
N ASP A 637 19.32 -21.15 20.62
CA ASP A 637 20.78 -21.08 20.65
C ASP A 637 21.26 -19.73 20.09
N ALA A 638 21.93 -18.95 20.94
CA ALA A 638 22.39 -17.59 20.61
C ALA A 638 23.46 -17.57 19.52
N ALA A 639 24.30 -18.60 19.42
CA ALA A 639 25.32 -18.68 18.38
C ALA A 639 24.70 -18.97 17.01
N VAL A 640 23.70 -19.87 16.96
CA VAL A 640 22.93 -20.17 15.74
C VAL A 640 22.10 -18.97 15.33
N TYR A 641 21.39 -18.32 16.26
CA TYR A 641 20.64 -17.09 15.99
C TYR A 641 21.54 -16.03 15.36
N LYS A 642 22.67 -15.72 16.00
CA LYS A 642 23.62 -14.72 15.51
C LYS A 642 24.15 -15.08 14.12
N ALA A 643 24.54 -16.34 13.92
CA ALA A 643 25.06 -16.80 12.63
C ALA A 643 24.00 -16.70 11.52
N LEU A 644 22.74 -17.08 11.77
CA LEU A 644 21.65 -16.95 10.79
C LEU A 644 21.36 -15.48 10.46
N SER A 645 21.29 -14.61 11.47
CA SER A 645 21.13 -13.16 11.32
C SER A 645 22.21 -12.57 10.40
N GLN A 646 23.47 -12.89 10.67
CA GLN A 646 24.62 -12.44 9.88
C GLN A 646 24.64 -13.05 8.46
N THR A 647 24.16 -14.29 8.32
CA THR A 647 24.07 -14.95 7.01
C THR A 647 23.07 -14.24 6.09
N ILE A 648 21.91 -13.82 6.60
CA ILE A 648 20.95 -13.02 5.83
C ILE A 648 21.54 -11.70 5.37
N GLU A 649 22.27 -11.00 6.25
CA GLU A 649 22.92 -9.74 5.90
C GLU A 649 23.91 -9.93 4.74
N LEU A 650 24.69 -11.01 4.73
CA LEU A 650 25.65 -11.32 3.67
C LEU A 650 25.01 -11.82 2.38
N LEU A 651 23.99 -12.66 2.47
CA LEU A 651 23.47 -13.39 1.32
C LEU A 651 22.24 -12.74 0.68
N GLU A 652 21.45 -12.01 1.46
CA GLU A 652 20.21 -11.36 0.99
C GLU A 652 20.28 -9.83 1.15
N GLY A 653 21.09 -9.35 2.09
CA GLY A 653 21.17 -7.95 2.49
C GLY A 653 20.12 -7.58 3.53
N HIS A 654 18.86 -7.93 3.26
CA HIS A 654 17.74 -7.85 4.22
C HIS A 654 16.46 -8.45 3.64
N THR A 655 15.47 -8.61 4.52
CA THR A 655 14.09 -8.92 4.11
C THR A 655 13.32 -7.64 3.80
N SER A 656 12.52 -7.66 2.72
CA SER A 656 11.63 -6.57 2.32
C SER A 656 10.81 -6.02 3.50
N LEU A 657 10.91 -4.71 3.76
CA LEU A 657 10.19 -4.06 4.86
C LEU A 657 8.67 -4.10 4.65
N ILE A 658 8.21 -3.80 3.44
CA ILE A 658 6.78 -3.76 3.13
C ILE A 658 6.11 -5.13 3.31
N SER A 659 6.82 -6.22 3.02
CA SER A 659 6.34 -7.59 3.25
C SER A 659 6.21 -7.90 4.75
N GLN A 660 7.15 -7.41 5.57
CA GLN A 660 7.08 -7.53 7.03
C GLN A 660 5.98 -6.65 7.63
N HIS A 661 5.73 -5.46 7.06
CA HIS A 661 4.63 -4.59 7.47
C HIS A 661 3.26 -5.24 7.25
N TYR A 662 3.07 -5.94 6.13
CA TYR A 662 1.86 -6.69 5.85
C TYR A 662 1.56 -7.73 6.92
N TYR A 663 2.46 -8.69 7.11
CA TYR A 663 2.27 -9.74 8.12
C TYR A 663 2.30 -9.19 9.56
N GLY A 664 3.07 -8.11 9.80
CA GLY A 664 3.10 -7.40 11.07
C GLY A 664 1.74 -6.80 11.43
N CYS A 665 0.99 -6.30 10.45
CA CYS A 665 -0.37 -5.84 10.68
C CYS A 665 -1.25 -6.98 11.22
N LEU A 666 -1.18 -8.18 10.62
CA LEU A 666 -1.95 -9.35 11.05
C LEU A 666 -1.60 -9.79 12.48
N PHE A 667 -0.30 -9.89 12.78
CA PHE A 667 0.13 -10.20 14.15
C PHE A 667 -0.33 -9.15 15.15
N HIS A 668 -0.23 -7.87 14.78
CA HIS A 668 -0.65 -6.77 15.64
C HIS A 668 -2.15 -6.85 15.92
N GLU A 669 -2.99 -7.10 14.91
CA GLU A 669 -4.43 -7.24 15.10
C GLU A 669 -4.77 -8.41 16.03
N LEU A 670 -4.14 -9.57 15.84
CA LEU A 670 -4.32 -10.70 16.74
C LEU A 670 -3.88 -10.37 18.18
N LEU A 671 -2.82 -9.59 18.37
CA LEU A 671 -2.31 -9.23 19.68
C LEU A 671 -3.08 -8.09 20.36
N ALA A 672 -3.66 -7.16 19.60
CA ALA A 672 -4.34 -5.99 20.13
C ALA A 672 -5.55 -6.33 21.03
N PHE A 673 -6.16 -7.50 20.84
CA PHE A 673 -7.28 -7.98 21.66
C PHE A 673 -6.87 -8.75 22.93
N GLN A 674 -5.58 -9.09 23.08
CA GLN A 674 -5.10 -9.85 24.24
C GLN A 674 -4.81 -8.93 25.42
N ILE A 675 -5.28 -9.31 26.60
CA ILE A 675 -4.85 -8.68 27.85
C ILE A 675 -3.49 -9.27 28.20
N ALA A 676 -2.46 -8.42 28.19
CA ALA A 676 -1.10 -8.81 28.52
C ALA A 676 -1.04 -9.55 29.86
N ASP A 677 -0.26 -10.65 29.90
CA ASP A 677 0.11 -11.39 31.12
C ASP A 677 -1.07 -11.97 31.94
N ARG A 678 -2.21 -12.26 31.30
CA ARG A 678 -3.38 -12.89 31.95
C ARG A 678 -3.08 -14.27 32.57
N HIS A 679 -2.14 -15.01 31.99
CA HIS A 679 -1.76 -16.35 32.43
C HIS A 679 -0.31 -16.34 32.90
N PRO A 680 0.00 -16.87 34.10
CA PRO A 680 1.38 -17.00 34.55
C PRO A 680 2.13 -17.90 33.57
N GLN A 681 3.33 -17.47 33.19
CA GLN A 681 4.19 -18.28 32.33
C GLN A 681 4.57 -19.57 33.05
N GLN A 682 4.37 -20.70 32.38
CA GLN A 682 4.76 -21.99 32.89
C GLN A 682 6.29 -22.11 32.80
N GLU A 683 6.93 -22.60 33.86
CA GLU A 683 8.36 -22.91 33.82
C GLU A 683 8.62 -24.00 32.78
N ARG A 684 9.50 -23.71 31.82
CA ARG A 684 9.92 -24.68 30.81
C ARG A 684 11.04 -25.55 31.36
N GLN A 685 10.98 -26.84 31.05
CA GLN A 685 12.10 -27.73 31.31
C GLN A 685 13.27 -27.36 30.37
N PRO A 686 14.49 -27.21 30.90
CA PRO A 686 15.64 -26.98 30.05
C PRO A 686 15.88 -28.20 29.14
N ALA A 687 16.27 -27.94 27.90
CA ALA A 687 16.71 -28.97 26.98
C ALA A 687 17.91 -29.73 27.57
N GLU A 688 17.99 -31.03 27.28
CA GLU A 688 19.15 -31.82 27.69
C GLU A 688 20.43 -31.27 27.04
N VAL A 689 21.46 -31.03 27.87
CA VAL A 689 22.79 -30.60 27.40
C VAL A 689 23.39 -31.72 26.56
N ILE A 690 23.74 -31.41 25.31
CA ILE A 690 24.22 -32.39 24.33
C ILE A 690 25.74 -32.58 24.50
N PRO A 691 26.23 -33.80 24.84
CA PRO A 691 27.66 -34.05 25.04
C PRO A 691 28.43 -34.36 23.74
N GLN A 692 27.73 -34.62 22.62
CA GLN A 692 28.32 -35.06 21.35
C GLN A 692 28.74 -33.89 20.45
N GLN A 693 29.78 -34.12 19.65
CA GLN A 693 30.31 -33.17 18.68
C GLN A 693 29.35 -33.03 17.48
N MET A 694 28.53 -31.99 17.49
CA MET A 694 27.66 -31.58 16.38
C MET A 694 28.48 -30.93 15.26
N ILE A 695 27.96 -30.93 14.02
CA ILE A 695 28.55 -30.12 12.94
C ILE A 695 28.58 -28.63 13.35
N GLY A 696 29.76 -28.01 13.24
CA GLY A 696 29.95 -26.57 13.41
C GLY A 696 29.56 -25.79 12.14
N PHE A 697 29.66 -24.46 12.18
CA PHE A 697 29.59 -23.69 10.93
C PHE A 697 30.82 -24.03 10.06
N SER A 698 30.69 -23.94 8.73
CA SER A 698 31.80 -24.25 7.83
C SER A 698 33.00 -23.34 8.08
N ASP A 699 34.23 -23.79 7.80
CA ASP A 699 35.43 -22.97 8.02
C ASP A 699 35.38 -21.63 7.27
N PRO A 700 34.93 -21.56 6.00
CA PRO A 700 34.71 -20.29 5.30
C PRO A 700 33.70 -19.39 6.02
N ALA A 701 32.55 -19.95 6.44
CA ALA A 701 31.52 -19.20 7.17
C ALA A 701 32.07 -18.68 8.51
N MET A 702 32.70 -19.53 9.32
CA MET A 702 33.30 -19.16 10.60
C MET A 702 34.32 -18.03 10.48
N SER A 703 35.17 -18.10 9.43
CA SER A 703 36.18 -17.08 9.18
C SER A 703 35.54 -15.73 8.87
N ILE A 704 34.52 -15.70 8.00
CA ILE A 704 33.85 -14.46 7.61
C ILE A 704 32.97 -13.91 8.73
N LEU A 705 32.20 -14.74 9.44
CA LEU A 705 31.36 -14.30 10.57
C LEU A 705 32.16 -13.65 11.71
N LYS A 706 33.46 -13.95 11.82
CA LYS A 706 34.38 -13.32 12.79
C LYS A 706 35.07 -12.07 12.25
N ALA A 707 35.32 -12.00 10.95
CA ALA A 707 36.17 -10.98 10.33
C ALA A 707 35.38 -9.84 9.67
N ALA A 708 34.17 -10.12 9.15
CA ALA A 708 33.35 -9.12 8.48
C ALA A 708 32.72 -8.14 9.48
N GLU A 709 32.49 -6.92 9.00
CA GLU A 709 31.76 -5.89 9.72
C GLU A 709 30.26 -6.06 9.43
N PHE A 710 29.47 -6.24 10.48
CA PHE A 710 28.02 -6.42 10.41
C PHE A 710 27.29 -5.27 11.09
N PHE A 711 25.99 -5.20 10.81
CA PHE A 711 25.06 -4.30 11.45
C PHE A 711 25.16 -4.33 12.98
N VAL A 712 25.22 -3.14 13.59
CA VAL A 712 25.26 -2.97 15.05
C VAL A 712 23.87 -2.55 15.52
N PRO A 713 23.12 -3.40 16.24
CA PRO A 713 21.79 -3.04 16.70
C PRO A 713 21.82 -1.96 17.78
N ASP A 714 20.77 -1.14 17.82
CA ASP A 714 20.52 -0.19 18.90
C ASP A 714 20.50 -0.84 20.27
N SER A 715 20.92 -0.08 21.28
CA SER A 715 20.78 -0.45 22.68
C SER A 715 19.56 0.24 23.30
N ASN A 716 19.06 -0.26 24.43
CA ASN A 716 17.94 0.39 25.13
C ASN A 716 18.28 1.80 25.67
N GLU A 717 19.57 2.17 25.72
CA GLU A 717 20.06 3.41 26.34
C GLU A 717 20.59 4.45 25.33
N SER A 718 20.79 4.07 24.06
CA SER A 718 21.36 4.90 23.00
C SER A 718 20.95 4.42 21.59
N SER A 719 20.73 5.37 20.66
CA SER A 719 20.52 5.10 19.23
C SER A 719 21.78 5.35 18.41
N VAL A 720 22.29 4.29 17.77
CA VAL A 720 23.49 4.32 16.95
C VAL A 720 23.19 5.05 15.63
N ILE A 721 24.10 5.92 15.20
CA ILE A 721 24.01 6.55 13.87
C ILE A 721 24.74 5.68 12.85
N HIS A 722 24.03 5.24 11.81
CA HIS A 722 24.55 4.29 10.82
C HIS A 722 25.06 4.98 9.55
N MET A 723 26.35 5.32 9.50
CA MET A 723 27.05 5.71 8.25
C MET A 723 27.73 4.52 7.55
N ASP A 724 27.42 3.29 7.96
CA ASP A 724 28.02 2.03 7.50
C ASP A 724 27.13 1.23 6.54
N LEU A 725 25.95 1.74 6.18
CA LEU A 725 24.98 1.03 5.34
C LEU A 725 24.96 1.53 3.90
N ASP A 726 24.88 0.60 2.93
CA ASP A 726 24.68 0.88 1.51
C ASP A 726 23.20 1.11 1.19
N ARG A 727 22.54 2.02 1.93
CA ARG A 727 21.13 2.38 1.74
C ARG A 727 20.94 3.88 1.85
N SER A 728 19.88 4.37 1.20
CA SER A 728 19.44 5.75 1.34
C SER A 728 18.30 5.83 2.35
N PHE A 729 18.47 6.74 3.31
CA PHE A 729 17.47 7.16 4.30
C PHE A 729 16.97 8.58 4.01
N LEU A 730 17.21 9.08 2.79
CA LEU A 730 16.61 10.33 2.31
C LEU A 730 15.08 10.21 2.26
N PRO A 731 14.36 11.35 2.33
CA PRO A 731 12.91 11.36 2.22
C PRO A 731 12.41 10.68 0.94
N VAL A 732 11.43 9.79 1.07
CA VAL A 732 10.80 9.09 -0.05
C VAL A 732 9.83 10.04 -0.75
N PRO A 733 9.94 10.26 -2.06
CA PRO A 733 9.04 11.16 -2.79
C PRO A 733 7.61 10.66 -2.81
N SER A 734 6.65 11.59 -2.88
CA SER A 734 5.21 11.28 -2.93
C SER A 734 4.86 10.35 -4.09
N ALA A 735 5.49 10.51 -5.27
CA ALA A 735 5.26 9.64 -6.43
C ALA A 735 5.60 8.15 -6.14
N VAL A 736 6.61 7.89 -5.31
CA VAL A 736 6.97 6.54 -4.86
C VAL A 736 5.91 6.02 -3.90
N ASN A 737 5.55 6.78 -2.87
CA ASN A 737 4.50 6.41 -1.92
C ASN A 737 3.15 6.15 -2.61
N ALA A 738 2.81 6.95 -3.62
CA ALA A 738 1.61 6.76 -4.45
C ALA A 738 1.63 5.42 -5.17
N SER A 739 2.77 5.09 -5.80
CA SER A 739 2.96 3.86 -6.57
C SER A 739 3.00 2.61 -5.69
N VAL A 740 3.54 2.73 -4.47
CA VAL A 740 3.48 1.68 -3.44
C VAL A 740 2.03 1.48 -3.02
N PHE A 741 1.33 2.52 -2.56
CA PHE A 741 -0.05 2.40 -2.09
C PHE A 741 -0.98 1.83 -3.18
N GLU A 742 -0.87 2.33 -4.42
CA GLU A 742 -1.66 1.84 -5.53
C GLU A 742 -1.44 0.34 -5.80
N SER A 743 -0.20 -0.14 -5.70
CA SER A 743 0.11 -1.55 -5.94
C SER A 743 -0.62 -2.49 -4.98
N PHE A 744 -0.85 -2.06 -3.73
CA PHE A 744 -1.57 -2.85 -2.73
C PHE A 744 -3.08 -2.67 -2.81
N VAL A 745 -3.56 -1.49 -3.24
CA VAL A 745 -4.99 -1.19 -3.29
C VAL A 745 -5.70 -1.89 -4.44
N ARG A 746 -5.00 -2.08 -5.57
CA ARG A 746 -5.57 -2.69 -6.77
C ARG A 746 -5.95 -4.16 -6.53
N GLN A 747 -6.92 -4.61 -7.32
CA GLN A 747 -7.36 -6.01 -7.39
C GLN A 747 -7.05 -6.55 -8.79
N ASN A 748 -6.82 -7.86 -8.90
CA ASN A 748 -6.68 -8.57 -10.16
C ASN A 748 -5.63 -7.97 -11.12
N ILE A 749 -4.47 -7.57 -10.58
CA ILE A 749 -3.37 -7.04 -11.40
C ILE A 749 -2.91 -8.15 -12.36
N THR A 750 -2.93 -7.86 -13.66
CA THR A 750 -2.54 -8.86 -14.67
C THR A 750 -1.01 -9.00 -14.75
N ASP A 751 -0.53 -10.12 -15.29
CA ASP A 751 0.90 -10.32 -15.57
C ASP A 751 1.45 -9.19 -16.45
N SER A 752 0.66 -8.71 -17.42
CA SER A 752 1.04 -7.61 -18.29
C SER A 752 1.23 -6.29 -17.53
N GLU A 753 0.57 -6.09 -16.40
CA GLU A 753 0.68 -4.89 -15.56
C GLU A 753 1.79 -4.98 -14.52
N THR A 754 2.33 -6.18 -14.27
CA THR A 754 3.52 -6.38 -13.44
C THR A 754 4.78 -6.65 -14.27
N ASP A 755 4.65 -6.82 -15.58
CA ASP A 755 5.78 -7.02 -16.46
C ASP A 755 6.65 -5.74 -16.56
N VAL A 756 7.85 -5.82 -15.99
CA VAL A 756 8.86 -4.74 -16.00
C VAL A 756 9.87 -4.89 -17.13
N HIS A 757 9.80 -5.96 -17.93
CA HIS A 757 10.84 -6.34 -18.88
C HIS A 757 11.16 -5.22 -19.88
N SER A 758 10.17 -4.75 -20.64
CA SER A 758 10.34 -3.67 -21.61
C SER A 758 10.82 -2.36 -20.97
N SER A 759 10.36 -2.09 -19.74
CA SER A 759 10.72 -0.88 -19.01
C SER A 759 12.18 -0.89 -18.57
N ILE A 760 12.70 -2.04 -18.12
CA ILE A 760 14.11 -2.22 -17.77
C ILE A 760 14.97 -2.21 -19.03
N GLN A 761 14.54 -2.81 -20.14
CA GLN A 761 15.25 -2.71 -21.42
C GLN A 761 15.44 -1.25 -21.85
N GLN A 762 14.38 -0.45 -21.75
CA GLN A 762 14.45 0.98 -22.07
C GLN A 762 15.38 1.72 -21.11
N LEU A 763 15.29 1.45 -19.80
CA LEU A 763 16.20 2.03 -18.80
C LEU A 763 17.67 1.71 -19.10
N VAL A 764 17.99 0.44 -19.37
CA VAL A 764 19.36 -0.02 -19.64
C VAL A 764 19.90 0.62 -20.92
N LYS A 765 19.06 0.70 -21.96
CA LYS A 765 19.40 1.37 -23.21
C LYS A 765 19.64 2.85 -23.00
N ASP A 766 18.76 3.54 -22.30
CA ASP A 766 18.89 4.96 -22.05
C ASP A 766 20.11 5.22 -21.18
N SER A 767 20.23 4.58 -20.02
CA SER A 767 21.29 4.78 -19.02
C SER A 767 22.69 4.41 -19.51
N TYR A 768 22.84 3.28 -20.19
CA TYR A 768 24.15 2.68 -20.47
C TYR A 768 24.42 2.42 -21.96
N GLY A 769 23.48 2.79 -22.85
CA GLY A 769 23.60 2.57 -24.28
C GLY A 769 23.73 1.09 -24.66
N LEU A 770 23.07 0.19 -23.92
CA LEU A 770 23.04 -1.24 -24.20
C LEU A 770 21.65 -1.64 -24.70
N SER A 771 21.54 -2.03 -25.97
CA SER A 771 20.31 -2.63 -26.50
C SER A 771 20.20 -4.09 -26.07
N VAL A 772 19.18 -4.40 -25.29
CA VAL A 772 18.85 -5.78 -24.88
C VAL A 772 17.96 -6.39 -25.97
N ASP A 773 18.51 -7.29 -26.78
CA ASP A 773 17.78 -7.99 -27.84
C ASP A 773 16.94 -9.17 -27.32
N GLY A 774 16.23 -9.86 -28.22
CA GLY A 774 15.41 -11.03 -27.85
C GLY A 774 16.22 -12.28 -27.49
N CYS A 775 17.56 -12.25 -27.58
CA CYS A 775 18.43 -13.36 -27.18
C CYS A 775 18.95 -13.19 -25.74
N SER A 776 18.93 -11.95 -25.22
CA SER A 776 19.27 -11.63 -23.83
C SER A 776 18.12 -11.96 -22.89
N GLU A 777 18.43 -12.49 -21.71
CA GLU A 777 17.47 -12.76 -20.65
C GLU A 777 17.60 -11.74 -19.52
N ILE A 778 16.46 -11.28 -18.98
CA ILE A 778 16.43 -10.42 -17.80
C ILE A 778 15.80 -11.18 -16.63
N ILE A 779 16.54 -11.31 -15.54
CA ILE A 779 16.10 -12.02 -14.33
C ILE A 779 16.02 -11.04 -13.16
N TYR A 780 14.98 -11.15 -12.33
CA TYR A 780 14.70 -10.20 -11.24
C TYR A 780 14.86 -10.84 -9.87
N GLY A 781 15.44 -10.09 -8.92
CA GLY A 781 15.57 -10.47 -7.51
C GLY A 781 15.13 -9.33 -6.59
N ASN A 782 14.92 -9.61 -5.31
CA ASN A 782 14.60 -8.59 -4.31
C ASN A 782 15.74 -7.58 -4.16
N THR A 783 16.98 -8.04 -4.22
CA THR A 783 18.18 -7.19 -4.14
C THR A 783 19.19 -7.57 -5.22
N SER A 784 20.06 -6.64 -5.59
CA SER A 784 21.21 -6.93 -6.44
C SER A 784 22.17 -7.94 -5.79
N LEU A 785 22.32 -7.91 -4.46
CA LEU A 785 23.13 -8.86 -3.69
C LEU A 785 22.66 -10.31 -3.84
N ALA A 786 21.35 -10.57 -3.74
CA ALA A 786 20.80 -11.92 -3.92
C ALA A 786 21.07 -12.46 -5.35
N LEU A 787 21.01 -11.60 -6.36
CA LEU A 787 21.37 -11.95 -7.75
C LEU A 787 22.88 -12.16 -7.92
N PHE A 788 23.70 -11.31 -7.28
CA PHE A 788 25.15 -11.43 -7.28
C PHE A 788 25.61 -12.77 -6.70
N ASN A 789 25.02 -13.22 -5.60
CA ASN A 789 25.36 -14.51 -4.99
C ASN A 789 25.08 -15.70 -5.90
N LYS A 790 24.13 -15.59 -6.83
CA LYS A 790 23.96 -16.59 -7.89
C LYS A 790 25.03 -16.52 -8.96
N LEU A 791 25.49 -15.32 -9.32
CA LEU A 791 26.65 -15.18 -10.20
C LEU A 791 27.90 -15.80 -9.57
N VAL A 792 28.05 -15.72 -8.23
CA VAL A 792 29.09 -16.44 -7.50
C VAL A 792 28.96 -17.96 -7.68
N LEU A 793 27.75 -18.52 -7.54
CA LEU A 793 27.51 -19.95 -7.78
C LEU A 793 27.81 -20.36 -9.23
N CYS A 794 27.42 -19.54 -10.22
CA CYS A 794 27.79 -19.77 -11.62
C CYS A 794 29.31 -19.78 -11.81
N CYS A 795 30.03 -18.85 -11.18
CA CYS A 795 31.49 -18.81 -11.21
C CYS A 795 32.11 -20.08 -10.63
N MET A 796 31.61 -20.54 -9.48
CA MET A 796 32.07 -21.77 -8.84
C MET A 796 31.82 -23.01 -9.70
N GLN A 797 30.64 -23.10 -10.34
CA GLN A 797 30.29 -24.20 -11.23
C GLN A 797 31.24 -24.28 -12.45
N GLU A 798 31.71 -23.13 -12.92
CA GLU A 798 32.72 -23.06 -13.97
C GLU A 798 34.15 -23.22 -13.47
N GLN A 799 34.38 -23.44 -12.17
CA GLN A 799 35.71 -23.43 -11.55
C GLN A 799 36.47 -22.12 -11.87
N GLY A 800 35.74 -21.01 -11.94
CA GLY A 800 36.27 -19.69 -12.20
C GLY A 800 36.91 -19.06 -10.96
N THR A 801 37.57 -17.93 -11.16
CA THR A 801 38.07 -17.08 -10.07
C THR A 801 37.48 -15.69 -10.21
N LEU A 802 36.83 -15.18 -9.17
CA LEU A 802 36.28 -13.83 -9.09
C LEU A 802 37.37 -12.82 -8.77
N LEU A 803 37.52 -11.82 -9.62
CA LEU A 803 38.49 -10.74 -9.48
C LEU A 803 37.77 -9.46 -9.08
N PHE A 804 38.10 -8.94 -7.90
CA PHE A 804 37.53 -7.71 -7.36
C PHE A 804 38.58 -6.59 -7.34
N PRO A 805 38.28 -5.38 -7.85
CA PRO A 805 39.12 -4.23 -7.57
C PRO A 805 39.22 -3.95 -6.07
N LEU A 806 40.39 -3.52 -5.63
CA LEU A 806 40.58 -2.94 -4.30
C LEU A 806 39.64 -1.72 -4.18
N GLY A 807 38.81 -1.67 -3.13
CA GLY A 807 37.71 -0.72 -3.07
C GLY A 807 36.42 -1.19 -3.75
N THR A 808 36.16 -2.50 -3.75
CA THR A 808 34.82 -3.04 -4.02
C THR A 808 33.99 -3.00 -2.74
N ASN A 809 32.66 -2.98 -2.87
CA ASN A 809 31.75 -3.21 -1.76
C ASN A 809 32.18 -4.44 -0.91
N GLY A 810 32.43 -4.21 0.38
CA GLY A 810 32.94 -5.22 1.30
C GLY A 810 31.98 -6.41 1.49
N ASN A 811 30.68 -6.19 1.32
CA ASN A 811 29.66 -7.23 1.47
C ASN A 811 29.76 -8.26 0.34
N TYR A 812 30.03 -7.84 -0.90
CA TYR A 812 30.16 -8.77 -2.04
C TYR A 812 31.39 -9.67 -1.90
N ILE A 813 32.52 -9.09 -1.45
CA ILE A 813 33.74 -9.88 -1.18
C ILE A 813 33.48 -10.87 -0.04
N SER A 814 32.82 -10.43 1.02
CA SER A 814 32.50 -11.26 2.19
C SER A 814 31.54 -12.39 1.83
N ALA A 815 30.50 -12.12 1.03
CA ALA A 815 29.55 -13.11 0.54
C ALA A 815 30.24 -14.16 -0.35
N ALA A 816 31.07 -13.73 -1.32
CA ALA A 816 31.80 -14.66 -2.18
C ALA A 816 32.74 -15.58 -1.39
N LYS A 817 33.46 -15.04 -0.39
CA LYS A 817 34.32 -15.84 0.49
C LYS A 817 33.53 -16.73 1.44
N PHE A 818 32.38 -16.27 1.93
CA PHE A 818 31.47 -17.06 2.77
C PHE A 818 31.00 -18.32 2.03
N MET A 819 30.69 -18.18 0.74
CA MET A 819 30.32 -19.29 -0.16
C MET A 819 31.52 -20.10 -0.68
N ASN A 820 32.72 -19.85 -0.17
CA ASN A 820 33.96 -20.53 -0.53
C ASN A 820 34.36 -20.38 -2.03
N ALA A 821 34.02 -19.25 -2.66
CA ALA A 821 34.45 -18.97 -4.03
C ALA A 821 35.93 -18.59 -4.09
N SER A 822 36.61 -18.97 -5.19
CA SER A 822 37.97 -18.49 -5.46
C SER A 822 37.94 -17.00 -5.78
N THR A 823 38.60 -16.18 -4.97
CA THR A 823 38.65 -14.72 -5.16
C THR A 823 40.08 -14.22 -5.27
N LEU A 824 40.30 -13.21 -6.11
CA LEU A 824 41.57 -12.49 -6.24
C LEU A 824 41.31 -10.98 -6.28
N THR A 825 42.24 -10.18 -5.73
CA THR A 825 42.10 -8.73 -5.69
C THR A 825 42.92 -8.07 -6.80
N ILE A 826 42.30 -7.15 -7.56
CA ILE A 826 42.96 -6.29 -8.54
C ILE A 826 43.40 -5.00 -7.82
N PRO A 827 44.70 -4.69 -7.74
CA PRO A 827 45.18 -3.47 -7.10
C PRO A 827 44.62 -2.20 -7.79
N THR A 828 44.27 -1.20 -6.98
CA THR A 828 43.86 0.14 -7.45
C THR A 828 44.62 1.22 -6.68
N THR A 829 44.65 2.44 -7.20
CA THR A 829 45.44 3.55 -6.64
C THR A 829 44.60 4.80 -6.44
N PHE A 830 44.92 5.61 -5.43
CA PHE A 830 44.23 6.89 -5.21
C PHE A 830 44.38 7.85 -6.41
N SER A 831 45.54 7.83 -7.10
CA SER A 831 45.81 8.68 -8.27
C SER A 831 44.88 8.43 -9.46
N SER A 832 44.32 7.22 -9.57
CA SER A 832 43.33 6.88 -10.59
C SER A 832 41.88 7.01 -10.09
N GLY A 833 41.67 7.53 -8.87
CA GLY A 833 40.36 7.51 -8.21
C GLY A 833 39.90 6.09 -7.85
N PHE A 834 40.86 5.20 -7.59
CA PHE A 834 40.66 3.77 -7.37
C PHE A 834 40.01 3.01 -8.54
N LYS A 835 40.11 3.56 -9.76
CA LYS A 835 39.73 2.85 -10.98
C LYS A 835 40.69 1.69 -11.25
N ILE A 836 40.17 0.61 -11.84
CA ILE A 836 41.00 -0.44 -12.45
C ILE A 836 41.85 0.18 -13.56
N GLU A 837 43.16 0.03 -13.46
CA GLU A 837 44.09 0.42 -14.52
C GLU A 837 44.25 -0.72 -15.55
N PRO A 838 44.14 -0.45 -16.87
CA PRO A 838 44.16 -1.50 -17.90
C PRO A 838 45.38 -2.43 -17.87
N LYS A 839 46.55 -1.87 -17.57
CA LYS A 839 47.80 -2.64 -17.48
C LYS A 839 47.77 -3.61 -16.29
N VAL A 840 47.31 -3.14 -15.12
CA VAL A 840 47.18 -3.94 -13.91
C VAL A 840 46.17 -5.07 -14.13
N LEU A 841 45.05 -4.78 -14.78
CA LEU A 841 44.06 -5.79 -15.17
C LEU A 841 44.68 -6.86 -16.07
N SER A 842 45.36 -6.46 -17.15
CA SER A 842 46.03 -7.39 -18.07
C SER A 842 47.05 -8.28 -17.36
N ASP A 843 47.90 -7.70 -16.52
CA ASP A 843 48.91 -8.44 -15.76
C ASP A 843 48.31 -9.43 -14.75
N THR A 844 47.15 -9.09 -14.18
CA THR A 844 46.41 -9.97 -13.27
C THR A 844 45.78 -11.14 -14.03
N LEU A 845 45.11 -10.87 -15.16
CA LEU A 845 44.40 -11.87 -15.96
C LEU A 845 45.32 -12.91 -16.60
N LYS A 846 46.59 -12.59 -16.88
CA LYS A 846 47.58 -13.53 -17.43
C LYS A 846 47.74 -14.80 -16.58
N ASN A 847 47.54 -14.70 -15.27
CA ASN A 847 47.83 -15.76 -14.32
C ASN A 847 46.57 -16.47 -13.80
N VAL A 848 45.39 -16.18 -14.37
CA VAL A 848 44.11 -16.68 -13.87
C VAL A 848 43.39 -17.48 -14.95
N SER A 849 43.01 -18.72 -14.63
CA SER A 849 42.14 -19.54 -15.48
C SER A 849 40.68 -19.17 -15.26
N ARG A 850 39.91 -19.00 -16.35
CA ARG A 850 38.48 -18.65 -16.32
C ARG A 850 38.19 -17.43 -15.42
N PRO A 851 38.80 -16.27 -15.71
CA PRO A 851 38.64 -15.10 -14.87
C PRO A 851 37.22 -14.52 -14.96
N TRP A 852 36.66 -14.18 -13.80
CA TRP A 852 35.41 -13.43 -13.65
C TRP A 852 35.72 -12.04 -13.08
N VAL A 853 35.65 -10.99 -13.88
CA VAL A 853 36.03 -9.62 -13.47
C VAL A 853 34.79 -8.86 -13.01
N TYR A 854 34.82 -8.39 -11.76
CA TYR A 854 33.79 -7.50 -11.23
C TYR A 854 34.16 -6.03 -11.48
N ILE A 855 33.20 -5.24 -11.98
CA ILE A 855 33.35 -3.81 -12.23
C ILE A 855 32.11 -3.08 -11.70
N SER A 856 32.25 -2.26 -10.67
CA SER A 856 31.19 -1.34 -10.22
C SER A 856 31.23 -0.08 -11.07
N GLY A 857 30.22 0.17 -11.90
CA GLY A 857 30.15 1.41 -12.68
C GLY A 857 28.82 1.61 -13.42
N PRO A 858 28.53 2.83 -13.93
CA PRO A 858 29.39 4.01 -13.99
C PRO A 858 29.97 4.52 -12.68
N THR A 859 29.17 4.52 -11.61
CA THR A 859 29.58 4.94 -10.27
C THR A 859 30.23 3.79 -9.51
N ILE A 860 31.44 4.01 -9.01
CA ILE A 860 32.19 3.03 -8.20
C ILE A 860 31.69 3.09 -6.75
N ASN A 861 31.14 1.99 -6.23
CA ASN A 861 30.88 1.84 -4.79
C ASN A 861 32.07 1.15 -4.11
N PRO A 862 32.72 1.76 -3.09
CA PRO A 862 32.28 2.90 -2.25
C PRO A 862 32.96 4.25 -2.52
N THR A 863 33.71 4.39 -3.60
CA THR A 863 34.58 5.57 -3.80
C THR A 863 33.85 6.78 -4.37
N GLY A 864 32.73 6.57 -5.05
CA GLY A 864 31.94 7.59 -5.72
C GLY A 864 32.57 8.13 -7.02
N PHE A 865 33.73 7.62 -7.45
CA PHE A 865 34.34 8.03 -8.72
C PHE A 865 33.60 7.41 -9.91
N LEU A 866 33.66 8.08 -11.07
CA LEU A 866 32.96 7.67 -12.28
C LEU A 866 33.91 7.09 -13.33
N TYR A 867 33.61 5.89 -13.81
CA TYR A 867 34.22 5.37 -15.04
C TYR A 867 33.66 6.09 -16.27
N SER A 868 34.53 6.57 -17.15
CA SER A 868 34.13 7.14 -18.44
C SER A 868 33.83 6.06 -19.48
N ASP A 869 33.17 6.43 -20.58
CA ASP A 869 32.97 5.54 -21.74
C ASP A 869 34.30 4.99 -22.30
N SER A 870 35.36 5.81 -22.32
CA SER A 870 36.68 5.34 -22.72
C SER A 870 37.30 4.36 -21.74
N ASP A 871 37.10 4.56 -20.43
CA ASP A 871 37.64 3.66 -19.41
C ASP A 871 37.05 2.26 -19.59
N ILE A 872 35.71 2.16 -19.66
CA ILE A 872 35.02 0.87 -19.77
C ILE A 872 35.34 0.16 -21.09
N LYS A 873 35.45 0.90 -22.20
CA LYS A 873 35.85 0.34 -23.50
C LYS A 873 37.21 -0.35 -23.45
N VAL A 874 38.19 0.28 -22.81
CA VAL A 874 39.54 -0.28 -22.69
C VAL A 874 39.55 -1.49 -21.75
N LEU A 875 38.84 -1.43 -20.62
CA LEU A 875 38.76 -2.56 -19.69
C LEU A 875 38.09 -3.79 -20.32
N LEU A 876 36.98 -3.59 -21.04
CA LEU A 876 36.31 -4.68 -21.76
C LEU A 876 37.18 -5.25 -22.88
N SER A 877 37.99 -4.43 -23.55
CA SER A 877 38.96 -4.91 -24.55
C SER A 877 40.01 -5.84 -23.93
N VAL A 878 40.55 -5.47 -22.77
CA VAL A 878 41.47 -6.34 -22.01
C VAL A 878 40.77 -7.63 -21.58
N CYS A 879 39.55 -7.54 -21.01
CA CYS A 879 38.79 -8.73 -20.62
C CYS A 879 38.52 -9.68 -21.80
N ALA A 880 38.19 -9.14 -22.97
CA ALA A 880 37.94 -9.90 -24.19
C ALA A 880 39.18 -10.64 -24.72
N GLU A 881 40.38 -10.07 -24.57
CA GLU A 881 41.66 -10.71 -24.91
C GLU A 881 41.91 -11.96 -24.05
N TYR A 882 41.58 -11.89 -22.76
CA TYR A 882 41.76 -13.00 -21.84
C TYR A 882 40.59 -13.98 -21.80
N GLY A 883 39.44 -13.63 -22.40
CA GLY A 883 38.24 -14.46 -22.41
C GLY A 883 37.51 -14.46 -21.08
N ALA A 884 37.56 -13.34 -20.35
CA ALA A 884 36.98 -13.19 -19.03
C ALA A 884 35.45 -13.05 -19.09
N ARG A 885 34.75 -13.58 -18.08
CA ARG A 885 33.37 -13.17 -17.81
C ARG A 885 33.39 -11.86 -17.03
N VAL A 886 32.61 -10.87 -17.43
CA VAL A 886 32.62 -9.54 -16.79
C VAL A 886 31.27 -9.28 -16.16
N VAL A 887 31.26 -9.03 -14.84
CA VAL A 887 30.08 -8.57 -14.11
C VAL A 887 30.20 -7.05 -13.99
N ILE A 888 29.38 -6.33 -14.74
CA ILE A 888 29.24 -4.88 -14.60
C ILE A 888 28.09 -4.63 -13.63
N ASP A 889 28.41 -4.15 -12.43
CA ASP A 889 27.42 -3.77 -11.43
C ASP A 889 27.10 -2.27 -11.52
N THR A 890 25.86 -1.98 -11.88
CA THR A 890 25.28 -0.64 -11.99
C THR A 890 24.40 -0.26 -10.79
N SER A 891 24.29 -1.13 -9.77
CA SER A 891 23.42 -0.95 -8.60
C SER A 891 23.62 0.39 -7.90
N ALA A 892 24.86 0.88 -7.81
CA ALA A 892 25.20 2.15 -7.17
C ALA A 892 25.07 3.39 -8.08
N SER A 893 24.64 3.22 -9.33
CA SER A 893 24.54 4.31 -10.31
C SER A 893 23.12 4.90 -10.38
N GLY A 894 22.98 6.09 -10.96
CA GLY A 894 21.73 6.85 -11.09
C GLY A 894 21.63 8.06 -10.17
N LEU A 895 22.59 8.23 -9.24
CA LEU A 895 22.71 9.36 -8.31
C LEU A 895 24.04 10.10 -8.52
N GLU A 896 24.40 10.35 -9.78
CA GLU A 896 25.56 11.15 -10.14
C GLU A 896 25.21 12.65 -10.10
N TYR A 897 25.89 13.41 -9.24
CA TYR A 897 25.59 14.84 -9.01
C TYR A 897 26.72 15.78 -9.45
N GLN A 898 27.85 15.24 -9.92
CA GLN A 898 28.94 15.97 -10.57
C GLN A 898 29.33 15.27 -11.88
N THR A 899 28.61 15.58 -12.96
CA THR A 899 28.80 14.93 -14.28
C THR A 899 29.43 15.84 -15.34
N ASP A 900 29.96 17.01 -14.94
CA ASP A 900 30.57 17.96 -15.88
C ASP A 900 31.76 17.32 -16.61
N GLY A 901 31.68 17.24 -17.93
CA GLY A 901 32.71 16.63 -18.77
C GLY A 901 32.75 15.09 -18.72
N TRP A 902 31.82 14.43 -18.02
CA TRP A 902 31.67 12.98 -18.05
C TRP A 902 30.86 12.54 -19.27
N SER A 903 31.39 11.57 -20.03
CA SER A 903 30.68 11.00 -21.17
C SER A 903 29.86 9.78 -20.75
N ARG A 904 28.57 9.82 -21.05
CA ARG A 904 27.65 8.69 -20.85
C ARG A 904 28.16 7.46 -21.60
N TRP A 905 28.00 6.30 -20.98
CA TRP A 905 28.39 5.03 -21.58
C TRP A 905 27.56 4.69 -22.82
N ASN A 906 28.22 4.08 -23.80
CA ASN A 906 27.64 3.38 -24.93
C ASN A 906 28.19 1.96 -24.98
N LEU A 907 27.66 1.09 -24.12
CA LEU A 907 28.13 -0.29 -23.99
C LEU A 907 27.93 -1.09 -25.28
N GLU A 908 26.84 -0.87 -26.04
CA GLU A 908 26.62 -1.53 -27.33
C GLU A 908 27.72 -1.16 -28.33
N GLY A 909 28.06 0.13 -28.44
CA GLY A 909 29.17 0.61 -29.26
C GLY A 909 30.52 0.05 -28.79
N CYS A 910 30.72 -0.09 -27.48
CA CYS A 910 31.92 -0.70 -26.92
C CYS A 910 32.02 -2.17 -27.34
N LEU A 911 31.01 -2.97 -27.03
CA LEU A 911 30.97 -4.42 -27.25
C LEU A 911 31.04 -4.79 -28.74
N SER A 912 30.31 -4.08 -29.60
CA SER A 912 30.34 -4.31 -31.06
C SER A 912 31.71 -4.03 -31.68
N SER A 913 32.52 -3.15 -31.06
CA SER A 913 33.87 -2.86 -31.51
C SER A 913 34.93 -3.89 -31.04
N LEU A 914 34.57 -4.79 -30.12
CA LEU A 914 35.48 -5.80 -29.60
C LEU A 914 35.63 -6.97 -30.59
N LYS A 915 36.86 -7.40 -30.81
CA LYS A 915 37.17 -8.65 -31.53
C LYS A 915 37.64 -9.68 -30.51
N SER A 916 36.73 -10.40 -29.86
CA SER A 916 37.13 -11.53 -29.01
C SER A 916 37.34 -12.78 -29.87
N SER A 917 38.50 -13.40 -29.74
CA SER A 917 38.79 -14.71 -30.32
C SER A 917 38.42 -15.86 -29.39
N LYS A 918 37.97 -15.56 -28.16
CA LYS A 918 37.66 -16.53 -27.12
C LYS A 918 36.15 -16.59 -26.87
N PRO A 919 35.50 -17.74 -27.07
CA PRO A 919 34.05 -17.87 -26.89
C PRO A 919 33.59 -17.73 -25.43
N SER A 920 34.52 -17.76 -24.45
CA SER A 920 34.21 -17.61 -23.03
C SER A 920 34.00 -16.16 -22.57
N PHE A 921 34.32 -15.16 -23.39
CA PHE A 921 34.08 -13.77 -23.03
C PHE A 921 32.58 -13.48 -23.05
N SER A 922 32.05 -13.04 -21.91
CA SER A 922 30.65 -12.63 -21.78
C SER A 922 30.55 -11.43 -20.84
N VAL A 923 29.58 -10.55 -21.07
CA VAL A 923 29.27 -9.45 -20.16
C VAL A 923 27.90 -9.68 -19.54
N VAL A 924 27.84 -9.51 -18.23
CA VAL A 924 26.63 -9.55 -17.40
C VAL A 924 26.42 -8.17 -16.84
N LEU A 925 25.20 -7.65 -16.95
CA LEU A 925 24.82 -6.39 -16.32
C LEU A 925 24.01 -6.71 -15.06
N LEU A 926 24.55 -6.39 -13.89
CA LEU A 926 23.83 -6.41 -12.62
C LEU A 926 23.36 -4.99 -12.30
N GLY A 927 22.15 -4.83 -11.78
CA GLY A 927 21.64 -3.52 -11.41
C GLY A 927 20.56 -3.57 -10.34
N GLU A 928 20.25 -2.39 -9.81
CA GLU A 928 19.21 -2.18 -8.81
C GLU A 928 18.47 -0.88 -9.10
N LEU A 929 17.15 -0.89 -8.91
CA LEU A 929 16.29 0.25 -9.25
C LEU A 929 16.08 1.24 -8.10
N SER A 930 16.44 0.87 -6.87
CA SER A 930 16.22 1.65 -5.64
C SER A 930 16.79 3.08 -5.77
N PHE A 931 18.09 3.21 -6.07
CA PHE A 931 18.73 4.51 -6.30
C PHE A 931 18.31 5.17 -7.61
N GLN A 932 18.16 4.39 -8.70
CA GLN A 932 17.84 4.94 -10.01
C GLN A 932 16.46 5.60 -10.10
N LEU A 933 15.55 5.23 -9.21
CA LEU A 933 14.17 5.71 -9.15
C LEU A 933 13.84 6.36 -7.82
N ILE A 934 14.85 6.76 -7.04
CA ILE A 934 14.70 7.44 -5.74
C ILE A 934 13.70 6.73 -4.80
N ALA A 935 13.64 5.40 -4.91
CA ALA A 935 12.71 4.51 -4.23
C ALA A 935 13.36 3.88 -3.00
N SER A 936 14.03 4.71 -2.20
CA SER A 936 14.68 4.31 -0.94
C SER A 936 13.76 3.39 -0.12
N GLY A 937 14.32 2.32 0.47
CA GLY A 937 13.59 1.33 1.27
C GLY A 937 12.75 0.33 0.47
N HIS A 938 12.76 0.42 -0.85
CA HIS A 938 12.18 -0.55 -1.77
C HIS A 938 13.25 -0.99 -2.75
N ASP A 939 13.66 -2.26 -2.67
CA ASP A 939 14.72 -2.78 -3.52
C ASP A 939 14.16 -3.66 -4.63
N PHE A 940 14.79 -3.55 -5.80
CA PHE A 940 14.45 -4.36 -6.96
C PHE A 940 15.71 -4.55 -7.78
N GLY A 941 16.31 -5.73 -7.64
CA GLY A 941 17.49 -6.13 -8.40
C GLY A 941 17.12 -6.71 -9.75
N PHE A 942 17.96 -6.48 -10.75
CA PHE A 942 17.87 -7.16 -12.04
C PHE A 942 19.26 -7.58 -12.54
N VAL A 943 19.29 -8.65 -13.33
CA VAL A 943 20.48 -9.07 -14.08
C VAL A 943 20.12 -9.29 -15.54
N VAL A 944 20.97 -8.80 -16.45
CA VAL A 944 20.85 -9.02 -17.89
C VAL A 944 21.96 -9.98 -18.33
N LEU A 945 21.55 -11.10 -18.91
CA LEU A 945 22.44 -12.17 -19.37
C LEU A 945 22.29 -12.32 -20.89
N SER A 946 23.38 -12.08 -21.63
CA SER A 946 23.38 -12.22 -23.10
C SER A 946 23.96 -13.56 -23.59
N ASP A 947 24.57 -14.34 -22.69
CA ASP A 947 25.08 -15.69 -22.96
C ASP A 947 24.05 -16.74 -22.49
N SER A 948 23.48 -17.50 -23.42
CA SER A 948 22.46 -18.51 -23.12
C SER A 948 22.98 -19.63 -22.22
N SER A 949 24.26 -20.00 -22.33
CA SER A 949 24.85 -21.05 -21.48
C SER A 949 24.94 -20.59 -20.01
N LEU A 950 25.25 -19.31 -19.81
CA LEU A 950 25.26 -18.72 -18.47
C LEU A 950 23.84 -18.54 -17.94
N ALA A 951 22.89 -18.17 -18.78
CA ALA A 951 21.47 -18.09 -18.41
C ALA A 951 20.91 -19.44 -17.95
N ASP A 952 21.17 -20.52 -18.70
CA ASP A 952 20.79 -21.88 -18.32
C ASP A 952 21.43 -22.31 -16.98
N THR A 953 22.70 -21.95 -16.79
CA THR A 953 23.44 -22.19 -15.55
C THR A 953 22.80 -21.42 -14.39
N PHE A 954 22.46 -20.14 -14.60
CA PHE A 954 21.80 -19.30 -13.60
C PHE A 954 20.43 -19.87 -13.18
N HIS A 955 19.63 -20.36 -14.13
CA HIS A 955 18.34 -21.01 -13.85
C HIS A 955 18.46 -22.35 -13.13
N SER A 956 19.63 -22.99 -13.17
CA SER A 956 19.89 -24.20 -12.40
C SER A 956 19.92 -23.96 -10.88
N PHE A 957 19.94 -22.68 -10.46
CA PHE A 957 19.81 -22.20 -9.08
C PHE A 957 18.40 -21.59 -8.86
N PRO A 958 17.37 -22.39 -8.54
CA PRO A 958 15.98 -21.93 -8.51
C PRO A 958 15.61 -21.04 -7.31
N SER A 959 16.31 -21.14 -6.18
CA SER A 959 16.11 -20.32 -4.99
C SER A 959 16.50 -18.87 -5.25
N LEU A 960 15.55 -18.05 -5.74
CA LEU A 960 15.73 -16.60 -5.79
C LEU A 960 14.71 -15.98 -4.88
N SER A 961 15.15 -15.04 -4.04
CA SER A 961 14.22 -14.08 -3.48
C SER A 961 13.66 -13.23 -4.62
N ARG A 962 12.45 -13.53 -5.11
CA ARG A 962 11.82 -12.84 -6.23
C ARG A 962 10.96 -11.67 -5.74
N PRO A 963 10.93 -10.54 -6.47
CA PRO A 963 10.06 -9.44 -6.13
C PRO A 963 8.61 -9.85 -6.33
N HIS A 964 7.79 -9.60 -5.31
CA HIS A 964 6.35 -9.82 -5.36
C HIS A 964 5.68 -8.91 -6.39
N SER A 965 4.49 -9.32 -6.84
CA SER A 965 3.66 -8.65 -7.85
C SER A 965 3.43 -7.17 -7.57
N THR A 966 3.14 -6.81 -6.31
CA THR A 966 2.90 -5.40 -5.96
C THR A 966 4.18 -4.55 -6.07
N LEU A 967 5.36 -5.09 -5.73
CA LEU A 967 6.64 -4.40 -5.95
C LEU A 967 6.96 -4.24 -7.44
N LYS A 968 6.74 -5.29 -8.23
CA LYS A 968 6.86 -5.23 -9.70
C LYS A 968 5.97 -4.14 -10.29
N TYR A 969 4.72 -4.04 -9.83
CA TYR A 969 3.80 -2.98 -10.24
C TYR A 969 4.34 -1.59 -9.88
N THR A 970 4.78 -1.38 -8.63
CA THR A 970 5.37 -0.12 -8.17
C THR A 970 6.53 0.29 -9.07
N PHE A 971 7.49 -0.60 -9.30
CA PHE A 971 8.66 -0.30 -10.14
C PHE A 971 8.28 -0.11 -11.61
N LYS A 972 7.31 -0.85 -12.15
CA LYS A 972 6.80 -0.62 -13.50
C LYS A 972 6.23 0.79 -13.65
N LYS A 973 5.46 1.27 -12.67
CA LYS A 973 4.88 2.62 -12.68
C LYS A 973 5.96 3.69 -12.63
N LEU A 974 6.93 3.56 -11.72
CA LEU A 974 8.05 4.50 -11.60
C LEU A 974 8.93 4.53 -12.85
N LEU A 975 9.22 3.38 -13.45
CA LEU A 975 9.91 3.30 -14.74
C LEU A 975 9.08 3.96 -15.85
N GLY A 976 7.76 3.82 -15.82
CA GLY A 976 6.85 4.51 -16.73
C GLY A 976 7.01 6.03 -16.66
N LEU A 977 7.00 6.60 -15.45
CA LEU A 977 7.21 8.03 -15.22
C LEU A 977 8.57 8.49 -15.75
N LYS A 978 9.64 7.73 -15.45
CA LYS A 978 10.99 8.03 -15.93
C LYS A 978 11.10 7.96 -17.45
N ASN A 979 10.57 6.91 -18.07
CA ASN A 979 10.63 6.70 -19.52
C ASN A 979 9.81 7.74 -20.30
N GLN A 980 8.69 8.20 -19.72
CA GLN A 980 7.86 9.28 -20.27
C GLN A 980 8.45 10.67 -20.03
N LYS A 981 9.56 10.77 -19.26
CA LYS A 981 10.17 12.03 -18.82
C LYS A 981 9.15 12.93 -18.14
N ASP A 982 8.37 12.35 -17.23
CA ASP A 982 7.46 13.12 -16.40
C ASP A 982 8.24 14.24 -15.69
N GLN A 983 7.77 15.48 -15.85
CA GLN A 983 8.49 16.66 -15.38
C GLN A 983 8.57 16.67 -13.86
N HIS A 984 7.46 16.37 -13.18
CA HIS A 984 7.39 16.39 -11.73
C HIS A 984 8.31 15.34 -11.10
N PHE A 985 8.30 14.11 -11.62
CA PHE A 985 9.19 13.06 -11.17
C PHE A 985 10.66 13.37 -11.46
N SER A 986 10.95 13.98 -12.61
CA SER A 986 12.32 14.41 -12.96
C SER A 986 12.84 15.50 -12.01
N ASP A 987 11.99 16.46 -11.64
CA ASP A 987 12.34 17.52 -10.68
C ASP A 987 12.68 16.92 -9.30
N LEU A 988 11.88 15.95 -8.83
CA LEU A 988 12.13 15.22 -7.57
C LEU A 988 13.48 14.46 -7.58
N MET A 989 13.87 13.88 -8.71
CA MET A 989 15.18 13.23 -8.85
C MET A 989 16.32 14.24 -8.76
N VAL A 990 16.18 15.41 -9.39
CA VAL A 990 17.19 16.48 -9.35
C VAL A 990 17.34 17.04 -7.93
N GLU A 991 16.23 17.23 -7.21
CA GLU A 991 16.23 17.68 -5.82
C GLU A 991 17.04 16.72 -4.92
N GLN A 992 16.84 15.40 -5.06
CA GLN A 992 17.63 14.43 -4.30
C GLN A 992 19.12 14.46 -4.67
N GLN A 993 19.46 14.63 -5.95
CA GLN A 993 20.86 14.72 -6.38
C GLN A 993 21.55 15.96 -5.81
N GLU A 994 20.88 17.11 -5.79
CA GLU A 994 21.42 18.34 -5.20
C GLU A 994 21.54 18.25 -3.67
N GLU A 995 20.60 17.58 -2.99
CA GLU A 995 20.71 17.28 -1.55
C GLU A 995 21.94 16.40 -1.25
N LEU A 996 22.15 15.34 -2.01
CA LEU A 996 23.33 14.46 -1.87
C LEU A 996 24.63 15.22 -2.12
N LYS A 997 24.66 16.10 -3.13
CA LYS A 997 25.82 16.96 -3.42
C LYS A 997 26.12 17.93 -2.29
N SER A 998 25.09 18.58 -1.74
CA SER A 998 25.21 19.48 -0.59
C SER A 998 25.80 18.76 0.60
N ARG A 999 25.29 17.57 0.93
CA ARG A 999 25.79 16.74 2.03
C ARG A 999 27.19 16.21 1.80
N SER A 1000 27.50 15.78 0.59
CA SER A 1000 28.85 15.38 0.22
C SER A 1000 29.83 16.52 0.49
N ASN A 1001 29.50 17.75 0.07
CA ASN A 1001 30.35 18.92 0.33
C ASN A 1001 30.48 19.22 1.83
N HIS A 1002 29.39 19.16 2.59
CA HIS A 1002 29.42 19.37 4.04
C HIS A 1002 30.29 18.31 4.73
N LEU A 1003 30.10 17.04 4.43
CA LEU A 1003 30.90 15.95 4.99
C LEU A 1003 32.39 16.08 4.65
N ILE A 1004 32.73 16.46 3.42
CA ILE A 1004 34.13 16.73 3.01
C ILE A 1004 34.74 17.81 3.90
N MET A 1005 34.05 18.95 4.08
CA MET A 1005 34.54 20.05 4.90
C MET A 1005 34.73 19.62 6.37
N THR A 1006 33.77 18.89 6.92
CA THR A 1006 33.82 18.37 8.30
C THR A 1006 34.98 17.40 8.50
N LEU A 1007 35.13 16.41 7.61
CA LEU A 1007 36.19 15.40 7.68
C LEU A 1007 37.58 16.04 7.56
N GLN A 1008 37.80 16.92 6.57
CA GLN A 1008 39.06 17.65 6.41
C GLN A 1008 39.37 18.54 7.63
N GLY A 1009 38.37 19.27 8.12
CA GLY A 1009 38.47 20.06 9.36
C GLY A 1009 38.77 19.21 10.59
N CYS A 1010 38.46 17.91 10.56
CA CYS A 1010 38.73 16.94 11.61
C CYS A 1010 39.98 16.07 11.36
N GLY A 1011 40.85 16.45 10.43
CA GLY A 1011 42.14 15.77 10.22
C GLY A 1011 42.06 14.45 9.44
N TRP A 1012 41.03 14.29 8.61
CA TRP A 1012 40.90 13.20 7.66
C TRP A 1012 41.30 13.64 6.24
N ASP A 1013 41.97 12.77 5.49
CA ASP A 1013 42.26 12.97 4.08
C ASP A 1013 41.16 12.33 3.23
N VAL A 1014 40.33 13.15 2.59
CA VAL A 1014 39.11 12.71 1.90
C VAL A 1014 39.36 12.42 0.42
N ALA A 1015 38.85 11.29 -0.06
CA ALA A 1015 38.72 10.96 -1.47
C ALA A 1015 37.34 11.42 -1.99
N SER A 1016 37.30 12.59 -2.63
CA SER A 1016 36.04 13.17 -3.13
C SER A 1016 35.58 12.47 -4.41
N GLY A 1017 34.49 11.71 -4.32
CA GLY A 1017 33.77 11.17 -5.47
C GLY A 1017 32.84 12.18 -6.15
N CYS A 1018 32.18 11.75 -7.22
CA CYS A 1018 31.30 12.55 -8.08
C CYS A 1018 29.85 12.05 -8.11
N GLY A 1019 29.52 10.97 -7.39
CA GLY A 1019 28.20 10.37 -7.37
C GLY A 1019 28.06 9.27 -6.30
N GLY A 1020 26.84 8.76 -6.18
CA GLY A 1020 26.48 7.73 -5.19
C GLY A 1020 26.17 8.33 -3.82
N ILE A 1021 26.22 7.49 -2.79
CA ILE A 1021 25.84 7.85 -1.41
C ILE A 1021 26.98 7.70 -0.40
N SER A 1022 28.20 7.45 -0.88
CA SER A 1022 29.35 7.10 -0.02
C SER A 1022 30.62 7.78 -0.48
N MET A 1023 31.53 8.00 0.47
CA MET A 1023 32.88 8.50 0.20
C MET A 1023 33.91 7.82 1.10
N LEU A 1024 35.18 7.90 0.69
CA LEU A 1024 36.29 7.36 1.45
C LEU A 1024 37.10 8.47 2.11
N ALA A 1025 37.57 8.21 3.33
CA ALA A 1025 38.50 9.11 4.00
C ALA A 1025 39.52 8.34 4.85
N LYS A 1026 40.75 8.85 4.89
CA LYS A 1026 41.85 8.30 5.65
C LYS A 1026 42.03 9.08 6.97
N PRO A 1027 42.11 8.43 8.14
CA PRO A 1027 42.21 9.10 9.44
C PRO A 1027 43.63 9.56 9.78
N THR A 1028 44.26 10.32 8.89
CA THR A 1028 45.69 10.66 8.95
C THR A 1028 46.11 11.29 10.27
N ALA A 1029 45.29 12.17 10.87
CA ALA A 1029 45.63 12.80 12.15
C ALA A 1029 45.52 11.86 13.38
N TYR A 1030 44.82 10.73 13.25
CA TYR A 1030 44.51 9.81 14.35
C TYR A 1030 45.47 8.61 14.41
N ILE A 1031 46.01 8.18 13.27
CA ILE A 1031 46.86 6.98 13.20
C ILE A 1031 48.04 7.10 14.19
N GLY A 1032 48.19 6.09 15.04
CA GLY A 1032 49.23 5.99 16.07
C GLY A 1032 48.96 6.75 17.37
N LYS A 1033 47.87 7.53 17.46
CA LYS A 1033 47.44 8.20 18.70
C LYS A 1033 46.85 7.18 19.68
N TYR A 1034 47.12 7.36 20.97
CA TYR A 1034 46.52 6.52 22.00
C TYR A 1034 45.13 7.05 22.35
N PHE A 1035 44.15 6.17 22.47
CA PHE A 1035 42.78 6.52 22.84
C PHE A 1035 42.19 5.49 23.80
N LYS A 1036 41.35 5.98 24.73
CA LYS A 1036 40.64 5.17 25.71
C LYS A 1036 39.19 5.65 25.81
N ALA A 1037 38.27 4.72 25.60
CA ALA A 1037 36.83 4.88 25.82
C ALA A 1037 36.30 3.62 26.52
N ASP A 1038 35.03 3.63 26.92
CA ASP A 1038 34.45 2.43 27.50
C ASP A 1038 34.47 1.27 26.49
N GLY A 1039 34.97 0.11 26.93
CA GLY A 1039 35.18 -1.05 26.06
C GLY A 1039 36.28 -0.94 24.99
N PHE A 1040 37.05 0.15 24.92
CA PHE A 1040 38.15 0.31 23.95
C PHE A 1040 39.40 0.97 24.58
N GLU A 1041 40.57 0.36 24.40
CA GLU A 1041 41.85 0.95 24.81
C GLU A 1041 42.97 0.51 23.86
N GLY A 1042 43.65 1.48 23.23
CA GLY A 1042 44.74 1.15 22.31
C GLY A 1042 45.24 2.33 21.48
N LYS A 1043 46.24 2.04 20.64
CA LYS A 1043 46.68 2.96 19.59
C LYS A 1043 45.75 2.85 18.39
N LEU A 1044 45.27 3.98 17.90
CA LEU A 1044 44.37 4.04 16.77
C LEU A 1044 45.09 3.65 15.47
N ASP A 1045 44.44 2.82 14.68
CA ASP A 1045 44.79 2.48 13.30
C ASP A 1045 43.52 2.50 12.44
N ALA A 1046 43.66 2.30 11.13
CA ALA A 1046 42.52 2.39 10.23
C ALA A 1046 41.51 1.25 10.33
N SER A 1047 41.83 0.17 11.05
CA SER A 1047 40.93 -0.96 11.28
C SER A 1047 40.15 -0.79 12.60
N ASN A 1048 40.83 -0.38 13.67
CA ASN A 1048 40.26 -0.25 15.00
C ASN A 1048 39.55 1.10 15.25
N ILE A 1049 39.76 2.10 14.39
CA ILE A 1049 39.13 3.42 14.52
C ILE A 1049 37.60 3.37 14.42
N ARG A 1050 37.04 2.41 13.68
CA ARG A 1050 35.59 2.16 13.65
C ARG A 1050 35.05 1.92 15.06
N GLU A 1051 35.67 1.00 15.80
CA GLU A 1051 35.24 0.66 17.16
C GLU A 1051 35.48 1.84 18.11
N ALA A 1052 36.60 2.56 17.96
CA ALA A 1052 36.90 3.73 18.78
C ALA A 1052 35.84 4.85 18.60
N ILE A 1053 35.41 5.13 17.37
CA ILE A 1053 34.37 6.12 17.08
C ILE A 1053 33.03 5.63 17.63
N LEU A 1054 32.64 4.39 17.34
CA LEU A 1054 31.38 3.80 17.80
C LEU A 1054 31.24 3.88 19.33
N ARG A 1055 32.28 3.49 20.08
CA ARG A 1055 32.27 3.53 21.55
C ARG A 1055 32.30 4.94 22.14
N ALA A 1056 32.91 5.89 21.44
CA ALA A 1056 33.09 7.25 21.93
C ALA A 1056 31.91 8.18 21.63
N THR A 1057 31.25 7.96 20.48
CA THR A 1057 30.27 8.91 19.93
C THR A 1057 29.01 8.25 19.38
N GLU A 1058 28.90 6.91 19.43
CA GLU A 1058 27.73 6.15 18.94
C GLU A 1058 27.52 6.28 17.43
N LEU A 1059 28.58 6.66 16.70
CA LEU A 1059 28.61 6.73 15.24
C LEU A 1059 29.27 5.47 14.67
N CYS A 1060 28.55 4.74 13.82
CA CYS A 1060 29.07 3.57 13.11
C CYS A 1060 29.51 3.95 11.69
N ILE A 1061 30.71 3.51 11.31
CA ILE A 1061 31.30 3.67 9.97
C ILE A 1061 31.89 2.33 9.51
N ASN A 1062 32.33 2.23 8.26
CA ASN A 1062 33.09 1.05 7.81
C ASN A 1062 34.60 1.30 7.85
N SER A 1063 35.37 0.34 8.35
CA SER A 1063 36.84 0.47 8.46
C SER A 1063 37.56 0.09 7.16
N SER A 1064 38.89 0.19 7.16
CA SER A 1064 39.73 -0.32 6.06
C SER A 1064 39.58 -1.83 5.82
N SER A 1065 39.11 -2.59 6.81
CA SER A 1065 38.84 -4.02 6.67
C SER A 1065 37.66 -4.30 5.74
N TRP A 1066 36.63 -3.44 5.80
CA TRP A 1066 35.45 -3.55 4.93
C TRP A 1066 35.73 -3.01 3.53
N THR A 1067 36.41 -1.86 3.39
CA THR A 1067 36.72 -1.27 2.07
C THR A 1067 37.77 -2.08 1.31
N GLY A 1068 38.60 -2.83 2.04
CA GLY A 1068 39.78 -3.52 1.52
C GLY A 1068 40.92 -2.57 1.11
N ILE A 1069 40.71 -1.25 1.12
CA ILE A 1069 41.75 -0.28 0.76
C ILE A 1069 42.54 0.07 2.04
N PRO A 1070 43.88 -0.11 2.03
CA PRO A 1070 44.72 0.25 3.16
C PRO A 1070 44.49 1.69 3.61
N ASP A 1071 44.21 1.85 4.91
CA ASP A 1071 43.98 3.13 5.59
C ASP A 1071 42.69 3.91 5.28
N TYR A 1072 41.83 3.46 4.36
CA TYR A 1072 40.61 4.20 4.01
C TYR A 1072 39.37 3.62 4.66
N CYS A 1073 38.66 4.45 5.43
CA CYS A 1073 37.33 4.17 5.97
C CYS A 1073 36.25 4.70 5.01
N ARG A 1074 35.06 4.09 5.03
CA ARG A 1074 33.90 4.56 4.26
C ARG A 1074 32.88 5.26 5.17
N PHE A 1075 32.33 6.34 4.64
CA PHE A 1075 31.23 7.10 5.21
C PHE A 1075 30.07 7.17 4.21
N SER A 1076 28.90 6.62 4.59
CA SER A 1076 27.63 6.82 3.89
C SER A 1076 26.96 8.11 4.37
N PHE A 1077 26.45 8.93 3.45
CA PHE A 1077 25.89 10.26 3.78
C PHE A 1077 24.44 10.47 3.35
N ALA A 1078 23.77 9.43 2.84
CA ALA A 1078 22.35 9.44 2.52
C ALA A 1078 21.49 9.14 3.77
N LEU A 1079 21.59 9.98 4.80
CA LEU A 1079 20.87 9.82 6.08
C LEU A 1079 19.55 10.60 6.14
N GLU A 1080 18.80 10.51 7.24
CA GLU A 1080 17.81 11.55 7.54
C GLU A 1080 18.54 12.88 7.85
N SER A 1081 17.94 14.04 7.56
CA SER A 1081 18.59 15.35 7.80
C SER A 1081 19.01 15.54 9.27
N SER A 1082 18.17 15.10 10.22
CA SER A 1082 18.47 15.19 11.65
C SER A 1082 19.65 14.31 12.06
N GLU A 1083 19.70 13.07 11.53
CA GLU A 1083 20.80 12.13 11.77
C GLU A 1083 22.10 12.56 11.10
N PHE A 1084 22.04 13.15 9.90
CA PHE A 1084 23.22 13.66 9.19
C PHE A 1084 23.92 14.74 9.99
N GLU A 1085 23.19 15.73 10.50
CA GLU A 1085 23.76 16.79 11.35
C GLU A 1085 24.32 16.22 12.66
N ARG A 1086 23.61 15.25 13.25
CA ARG A 1086 24.08 14.54 14.44
C ARG A 1086 25.38 13.77 14.17
N ALA A 1087 25.52 13.17 12.99
CA ALA A 1087 26.75 12.50 12.55
C ALA A 1087 27.92 13.47 12.40
N MET A 1088 27.72 14.65 11.82
CA MET A 1088 28.76 15.70 11.73
C MET A 1088 29.24 16.13 13.12
N GLY A 1089 28.31 16.27 14.06
CA GLY A 1089 28.61 16.53 15.47
C GLY A 1089 29.44 15.41 16.12
N CYS A 1090 29.11 14.15 15.83
CA CYS A 1090 29.87 12.99 16.33
C CYS A 1090 31.30 12.94 15.80
N ILE A 1091 31.51 13.23 14.50
CA ILE A 1091 32.85 13.32 13.90
C ILE A 1091 33.68 14.43 14.58
N THR A 1092 33.07 15.60 14.79
CA THR A 1092 33.71 16.74 15.46
C THR A 1092 34.05 16.42 16.92
N ARG A 1093 33.14 15.78 17.65
CA ARG A 1093 33.36 15.36 19.04
C ARG A 1093 34.50 14.34 19.15
N PHE A 1094 34.58 13.38 18.23
CA PHE A 1094 35.67 12.41 18.23
C PHE A 1094 37.04 13.09 18.04
N LYS A 1095 37.13 14.10 17.17
CA LYS A 1095 38.33 14.94 17.03
C LYS A 1095 38.73 15.58 18.36
N GLU A 1096 37.79 16.16 19.10
CA GLU A 1096 38.06 16.80 20.40
C GLU A 1096 38.57 15.80 21.43
N LEU A 1097 37.97 14.60 21.50
CA LEU A 1097 38.36 13.55 22.43
C LEU A 1097 39.77 13.00 22.18
N VAL A 1098 40.20 12.90 20.91
CA VAL A 1098 41.52 12.32 20.56
C VAL A 1098 42.61 13.40 20.41
N LEU A 1099 42.29 14.55 19.83
CA LEU A 1099 43.26 15.58 19.44
C LEU A 1099 43.18 16.85 20.30
N GLY A 1100 42.13 17.05 21.10
CA GLY A 1100 41.97 18.20 22.01
C GLY A 1100 42.68 18.06 23.36
N GLY A 1101 43.36 16.93 23.60
CA GLY A 1101 43.94 16.53 24.90
C GLY A 1101 45.09 17.38 25.44
N ASP A 1102 45.65 18.34 24.69
CA ASP A 1102 46.70 19.23 25.21
C ASP A 1102 46.19 20.21 26.30
N ALA A 1103 44.88 20.32 26.52
CA ALA A 1103 44.29 21.15 27.58
C ALA A 1103 44.08 20.41 28.92
N GLN A 1104 44.05 19.07 28.97
CA GLN A 1104 43.84 18.31 30.22
C GLN A 1104 45.14 17.98 30.96
N ALA A 1105 46.30 18.06 30.31
CA ALA A 1105 47.60 17.87 30.96
C ALA A 1105 48.02 19.04 31.88
N GLN A 1106 47.29 20.17 31.87
CA GLN A 1106 47.53 21.31 32.78
C GLN A 1106 46.58 21.40 33.99
N MET A 1107 45.57 20.52 34.10
CA MET A 1107 44.66 20.52 35.28
C MET A 1107 44.91 19.40 36.31
N ASN A 1108 45.76 18.42 36.01
CA ASN A 1108 46.16 17.36 36.98
C ASN A 1108 47.54 17.60 37.60
N GLY A 1109 47.92 18.87 37.75
CA GLY A 1109 49.09 19.32 38.51
C GLY A 1109 48.67 20.11 39.74
N ASN A 1110 47.90 19.49 40.65
CA ASN A 1110 47.90 19.72 42.11
C ASN A 1110 46.99 18.74 42.82
#